data_AF-A0A9K3KL12-F1
#
_entry.id   AF-A0A9K3KL12-F1
#
_cell.length_a   1.000
_cell.length_b   1.000
_cell.length_c   1.000
_cell.angle_alpha   90.00
_cell.angle_beta   90.00
_cell.angle_gamma   90.00
#
_symmetry.space_group_name_H-M   'P 1'
#
loop_
_entity.id
_entity.type
_entity.pdbx_description
1 polymer ?
#
loop_
_entity_poly.entity_id
_entity_poly.type
_entity_poly.pdbx_seq_one_letter_code
_entity_poly.pdbx_strand_id
1 'polypeptide(L)'
;MCGMYEHIARSITAAIVVRGKDVTSANILEFLLGDCAIAMLEDYTSQMLFRRQHPPLLPYEFKEFLFTRWFRGRFDVDNEVAFNNCMPRWVESGKWQLMTLTRFVALQNCTRGFAQIGRTGCDEQEQWMEQGSLLKHMHDIEVAIFQRSVETLVNHRNGCIVVDDELIASRATDVEQKVVSNRKRGKEGPVADCAACSLTSICFGMRLRSRSETNNVDLLLNTIPFSNCAGNELEVAFDRGYGKLPRVTSVAQRQVHVITVAGTLGSRHPFNTADEWNACMQKWAARATVSDEAVSTWTSLCHAWNIPGDEMLGTEVRIAKKATPGTRPIYAVALREVFDRKECMKDLKFFHTNNYKPYTFVVIPRSEYISNLVLFSNTIASESRKMVEEKLLVAVDPLTIGQRCADWFLMKSMLLSGTMAGKIVGAMTGRDTTSNAQPSDQTLTNTLQECMQSWFGRHKSTAMMALGSRNENPTMRNLSATLSCVKALFEVGLLRWRRNPCIGVSPDGVCILEVVGRDEPVLCCLEIKTRTAASTIEAAEAARSRHGKTVICVFGDDIFNECVPAANRSQVMHQAVVTQFDYGMFVTSKVADGSGSIVQVVIIEIPTAAREEHASKLCAIANPLLGFLHRQNIVERGFLTDDDCPSWVTATQRTILKTRAKLYYAHLKLIRDTDGRLHPTPPLLLYKHSAQYRYNKAKPGLDMNTEISANVGCAARCGFEGKYVFRMLDAVMVNTWRAYQAVTDIAPWLATLDSTPSLKQLRNHLYRKGSIR
;
A
#
# COMPACT_ATOMS: atom_id res chain seq x y z
N MET A 1 -14.83 4.64 -8.56
CA MET A 1 -14.21 5.71 -9.37
C MET A 1 -15.07 6.00 -10.59
N CYS A 2 -15.43 5.01 -11.41
CA CYS A 2 -16.36 5.20 -12.54
C CYS A 2 -17.69 5.84 -12.13
N GLY A 3 -18.38 5.28 -11.12
CA GLY A 3 -19.61 5.87 -10.59
C GLY A 3 -19.48 7.30 -10.04
N MET A 4 -18.26 7.75 -9.66
CA MET A 4 -18.03 9.15 -9.28
C MET A 4 -18.02 10.06 -10.52
N TYR A 5 -17.32 9.67 -11.58
CA TYR A 5 -17.29 10.42 -12.83
C TYR A 5 -18.67 10.46 -13.51
N GLU A 6 -19.41 9.35 -13.49
CA GLU A 6 -20.81 9.32 -13.97
C GLU A 6 -21.74 10.23 -13.16
N HIS A 7 -21.58 10.26 -11.84
CA HIS A 7 -22.32 11.19 -11.00
C HIS A 7 -21.98 12.64 -11.37
N ILE A 8 -20.69 12.99 -11.42
CA ILE A 8 -20.22 14.32 -11.78
C ILE A 8 -20.77 14.74 -13.14
N ALA A 9 -20.65 13.88 -14.16
CA ALA A 9 -21.12 14.16 -15.51
C ALA A 9 -22.63 14.43 -15.53
N ARG A 10 -23.43 13.56 -14.91
CA ARG A 10 -24.89 13.74 -14.86
C ARG A 10 -25.29 15.00 -14.09
N SER A 11 -24.73 15.21 -12.90
CA SER A 11 -25.08 16.34 -12.05
C SER A 11 -24.72 17.67 -12.70
N ILE A 12 -23.53 17.78 -13.30
CA ILE A 12 -23.11 19.03 -13.94
C ILE A 12 -23.89 19.28 -15.23
N THR A 13 -24.13 18.26 -16.06
CA THR A 13 -24.96 18.39 -17.26
C THR A 13 -26.36 18.86 -16.89
N ALA A 14 -27.00 18.24 -15.90
CA ALA A 14 -28.32 18.65 -15.43
C ALA A 14 -28.33 20.11 -14.93
N ALA A 15 -27.35 20.50 -14.12
CA ALA A 15 -27.25 21.85 -13.58
C ALA A 15 -27.08 22.93 -14.67
N ILE A 16 -26.31 22.62 -15.72
CA ILE A 16 -26.06 23.55 -16.83
C ILE A 16 -27.26 23.62 -17.79
N VAL A 17 -27.85 22.48 -18.14
CA VAL A 17 -29.00 22.39 -19.06
C VAL A 17 -30.24 23.06 -18.47
N VAL A 18 -30.50 22.92 -17.17
CA VAL A 18 -31.61 23.61 -16.48
C VAL A 18 -31.50 25.14 -16.59
N ARG A 19 -30.30 25.66 -16.83
CA ARG A 19 -30.04 27.10 -17.05
C ARG A 19 -30.09 27.52 -18.52
N GLY A 20 -30.48 26.62 -19.43
CA GLY A 20 -30.54 26.89 -20.87
C GLY A 20 -29.18 27.11 -21.51
N LYS A 21 -28.10 26.53 -20.95
CA LYS A 21 -26.74 26.66 -21.44
C LYS A 21 -26.21 25.33 -21.98
N ASP A 22 -25.30 25.40 -22.95
CA ASP A 22 -24.55 24.23 -23.42
C ASP A 22 -23.49 23.78 -22.40
N VAL A 23 -23.20 22.48 -22.36
CA VAL A 23 -22.21 21.92 -21.43
C VAL A 23 -20.79 22.14 -21.96
N THR A 24 -20.29 23.36 -21.79
CA THR A 24 -18.93 23.77 -22.13
C THR A 24 -18.09 24.00 -20.87
N SER A 25 -16.76 23.95 -20.98
CA SER A 25 -15.88 24.25 -19.85
C SER A 25 -16.10 25.66 -19.28
N ALA A 26 -16.41 26.65 -20.13
CA ALA A 26 -16.71 28.02 -19.73
C ALA A 26 -18.02 28.11 -18.92
N ASN A 27 -19.09 27.47 -19.39
CA ASN A 27 -20.38 27.47 -18.69
C ASN A 27 -20.30 26.69 -17.37
N ILE A 28 -19.52 25.60 -17.33
CA ILE A 28 -19.22 24.86 -16.08
C ILE A 28 -18.48 25.76 -15.10
N LEU A 29 -17.45 26.49 -15.54
CA LEU A 29 -16.67 27.38 -14.68
C LEU A 29 -17.53 28.49 -14.09
N GLU A 30 -18.30 29.17 -14.94
CA GLU A 30 -19.20 30.25 -14.51
C GLU A 30 -20.20 29.74 -13.47
N PHE A 31 -20.79 28.57 -13.72
CA PHE A 31 -21.69 27.93 -12.77
C PHE A 31 -21.01 27.58 -11.45
N LEU A 32 -19.81 26.98 -11.48
CA LEU A 32 -19.13 26.51 -10.28
C LEU A 32 -18.53 27.63 -9.42
N LEU A 33 -18.10 28.75 -10.01
CA LEU A 33 -17.65 29.92 -9.26
C LEU A 33 -18.81 30.60 -8.52
N GLY A 34 -20.00 30.61 -9.12
CA GLY A 34 -21.21 31.19 -8.53
C GLY A 34 -21.21 32.72 -8.53
N ASP A 35 -22.39 33.30 -8.80
CA ASP A 35 -22.53 34.75 -8.92
C ASP A 35 -22.23 35.49 -7.60
N CYS A 36 -22.59 34.89 -6.47
CA CYS A 36 -22.34 35.47 -5.14
C CYS A 36 -20.84 35.63 -4.86
N ALA A 37 -20.03 34.61 -5.15
CA ALA A 37 -18.59 34.68 -4.88
C ALA A 37 -17.91 35.73 -5.78
N ILE A 38 -18.30 35.81 -7.05
CA ILE A 38 -17.79 36.81 -7.98
C ILE A 38 -18.17 38.22 -7.51
N ALA A 39 -19.43 38.45 -7.15
CA ALA A 39 -19.88 39.76 -6.67
C ALA A 39 -19.11 40.21 -5.41
N MET A 40 -18.87 39.30 -4.47
CA MET A 40 -18.06 39.59 -3.27
C MET A 40 -16.62 39.97 -3.65
N LEU A 41 -15.98 39.19 -4.52
CA LEU A 41 -14.60 39.46 -4.95
C LEU A 41 -14.51 40.79 -5.71
N GLU A 42 -15.47 41.10 -6.57
CA GLU A 42 -15.55 42.36 -7.32
C GLU A 42 -15.70 43.56 -6.39
N ASP A 43 -16.60 43.49 -5.40
CA ASP A 43 -16.79 44.53 -4.40
C ASP A 43 -15.51 44.76 -3.56
N TYR A 44 -14.99 43.70 -2.95
CA TYR A 44 -13.81 43.79 -2.07
C TYR A 44 -12.56 44.25 -2.83
N THR A 45 -12.39 43.80 -4.07
CA THR A 45 -11.29 44.23 -4.94
C THR A 45 -11.46 45.69 -5.36
N SER A 46 -12.68 46.14 -5.68
CA SER A 46 -12.97 47.53 -6.04
C SER A 46 -12.66 48.51 -4.92
N GLN A 47 -13.00 48.15 -3.67
CA GLN A 47 -12.64 48.94 -2.49
C GLN A 47 -11.11 49.12 -2.38
N MET A 48 -10.34 48.08 -2.69
CA MET A 48 -8.86 48.13 -2.68
C MET A 48 -8.24 48.87 -3.85
N LEU A 49 -8.82 48.77 -5.04
CA LEU A 49 -8.42 49.60 -6.18
C LEU A 49 -8.61 51.08 -5.86
N PHE A 50 -9.79 51.45 -5.34
CA PHE A 50 -10.10 52.83 -4.95
C PHE A 50 -9.10 53.36 -3.92
N ARG A 51 -8.85 52.61 -2.84
CA ARG A 51 -7.88 52.98 -1.80
C ARG A 51 -6.45 53.17 -2.34
N ARG A 52 -6.06 52.41 -3.37
CA ARG A 52 -4.76 52.50 -4.02
C ARG A 52 -4.72 53.46 -5.21
N GLN A 53 -5.78 54.24 -5.42
CA GLN A 53 -5.91 55.22 -6.51
C GLN A 53 -5.77 54.57 -7.90
N HIS A 54 -6.20 53.32 -8.03
CA HIS A 54 -6.37 52.66 -9.32
C HIS A 54 -7.79 52.90 -9.86
N PRO A 55 -7.99 52.85 -11.19
CA PRO A 55 -9.32 52.91 -11.78
C PRO A 55 -10.25 51.83 -11.21
N PRO A 56 -11.56 52.10 -11.08
CA PRO A 56 -12.53 51.12 -10.59
C PRO A 56 -12.59 49.91 -11.52
N LEU A 57 -13.15 48.81 -11.03
CA LEU A 57 -13.36 47.61 -11.83
C LEU A 57 -14.43 47.86 -12.90
N LEU A 58 -14.15 47.55 -14.16
CA LEU A 58 -15.15 47.62 -15.24
C LEU A 58 -16.07 46.38 -15.21
N PRO A 59 -17.28 46.46 -15.78
CA PRO A 59 -18.14 45.28 -15.91
C PRO A 59 -17.38 44.12 -16.58
N TYR A 60 -17.46 42.92 -16.01
CA TYR A 60 -16.79 41.69 -16.49
C TYR A 60 -15.25 41.67 -16.43
N GLU A 61 -14.60 42.78 -16.03
CA GLU A 61 -13.13 42.87 -16.02
C GLU A 61 -12.49 41.89 -15.03
N PHE A 62 -13.16 41.60 -13.91
CA PHE A 62 -12.63 40.61 -12.96
C PHE A 62 -12.59 39.21 -13.57
N LYS A 63 -13.63 38.83 -14.33
CA LYS A 63 -13.64 37.56 -15.08
C LYS A 63 -12.49 37.52 -16.09
N GLU A 64 -12.29 38.58 -16.87
CA GLU A 64 -11.15 38.71 -17.80
C GLU A 64 -9.80 38.56 -17.09
N PHE A 65 -9.64 39.17 -15.92
CA PHE A 65 -8.46 39.03 -15.08
C PHE A 65 -8.22 37.56 -14.67
N LEU A 66 -9.25 36.83 -14.23
CA LEU A 66 -9.12 35.41 -13.88
C LEU A 66 -8.68 34.55 -15.07
N PHE A 67 -9.30 34.74 -16.23
CA PHE A 67 -8.90 34.04 -17.45
C PHE A 67 -7.45 34.36 -17.84
N THR A 68 -7.07 35.64 -17.82
CA THR A 68 -5.70 36.08 -18.09
C THR A 68 -4.72 35.47 -17.09
N ARG A 69 -5.10 35.34 -15.82
CA ARG A 69 -4.29 34.75 -14.76
C ARG A 69 -4.01 33.26 -15.01
N TRP A 70 -5.04 32.47 -15.32
CA TRP A 70 -4.85 31.05 -15.62
C TRP A 70 -4.10 30.82 -16.93
N PHE A 71 -4.33 31.68 -17.92
CA PHE A 71 -3.57 31.64 -19.17
C PHE A 71 -2.09 31.97 -18.94
N ARG A 72 -1.76 32.99 -18.12
CA ARG A 72 -0.39 33.25 -17.65
C ARG A 72 0.17 31.97 -17.02
N GLY A 73 -0.59 31.28 -16.16
CA GLY A 73 -0.15 30.07 -15.45
C GLY A 73 0.45 28.96 -16.32
N ARG A 74 0.19 28.95 -17.64
CA ARG A 74 0.81 28.02 -18.60
C ARG A 74 2.30 28.28 -18.83
N PHE A 75 2.80 29.46 -18.47
CA PHE A 75 4.19 29.87 -18.70
C PHE A 75 4.96 29.93 -17.38
N ASP A 76 6.06 29.17 -17.30
CA ASP A 76 6.97 29.15 -16.14
C ASP A 76 8.05 30.23 -16.25
N VAL A 77 7.60 31.47 -16.44
CA VAL A 77 8.42 32.69 -16.56
C VAL A 77 7.74 33.83 -15.78
N ASP A 78 8.45 34.93 -15.52
CA ASP A 78 7.83 36.10 -14.87
C ASP A 78 6.70 36.74 -15.70
N ASN A 79 5.95 37.68 -15.10
CA ASN A 79 4.82 38.31 -15.77
C ASN A 79 5.26 39.14 -17.00
N GLU A 80 6.40 39.81 -16.95
CA GLU A 80 6.86 40.65 -18.08
C GLU A 80 7.22 39.79 -19.28
N VAL A 81 7.99 38.72 -19.07
CA VAL A 81 8.36 37.76 -20.12
C VAL A 81 7.13 37.08 -20.68
N ALA A 82 6.18 36.66 -19.84
CA ALA A 82 4.95 36.02 -20.31
C ALA A 82 4.13 36.96 -21.22
N PHE A 83 3.89 38.19 -20.77
CA PHE A 83 3.06 39.16 -21.50
C PHE A 83 3.74 39.72 -22.75
N ASN A 84 5.06 39.88 -22.76
CA ASN A 84 5.77 40.47 -23.90
C ASN A 84 6.22 39.43 -24.93
N ASN A 85 6.54 38.20 -24.51
CA ASN A 85 7.21 37.23 -25.39
C ASN A 85 6.37 35.97 -25.67
N CYS A 86 5.49 35.57 -24.74
CA CYS A 86 4.78 34.29 -24.84
C CYS A 86 3.32 34.45 -25.29
N MET A 87 2.60 35.37 -24.64
CA MET A 87 1.17 35.56 -24.82
C MET A 87 0.76 36.31 -26.11
N PRO A 88 1.54 37.26 -26.67
CA PRO A 88 1.13 38.02 -27.88
C PRO A 88 0.88 37.14 -29.10
N ARG A 89 1.66 36.05 -29.27
CA ARG A 89 1.47 35.06 -30.35
C ARG A 89 0.05 34.46 -30.39
N TRP A 90 -0.64 34.46 -29.24
CA TRP A 90 -2.01 33.97 -29.13
C TRP A 90 -3.05 35.06 -29.38
N VAL A 91 -2.73 36.32 -29.07
CA VAL A 91 -3.55 37.50 -29.42
C VAL A 91 -3.58 37.72 -30.92
N GLU A 92 -2.42 37.54 -31.58
CA GLU A 92 -2.27 37.64 -33.04
C GLU A 92 -3.16 36.64 -33.80
N SER A 93 -3.63 35.56 -33.15
CA SER A 93 -4.61 34.64 -33.73
C SER A 93 -6.02 35.26 -33.90
N GLY A 94 -6.22 36.51 -33.44
CA GLY A 94 -7.44 37.28 -33.59
C GLY A 94 -8.59 36.84 -32.68
N LYS A 95 -8.35 35.89 -31.78
CA LYS A 95 -9.42 35.31 -30.97
C LYS A 95 -9.67 36.10 -29.69
N TRP A 96 -8.63 36.61 -29.01
CA TRP A 96 -8.73 37.13 -27.64
C TRP A 96 -8.00 38.46 -27.45
N GLN A 97 -8.55 39.34 -26.62
CA GLN A 97 -7.90 40.56 -26.15
C GLN A 97 -7.29 40.30 -24.77
N LEU A 98 -6.01 40.63 -24.59
CA LEU A 98 -5.35 40.53 -23.29
C LEU A 98 -5.47 41.84 -22.52
N MET A 99 -5.74 41.72 -21.22
CA MET A 99 -5.55 42.79 -20.27
C MET A 99 -4.12 43.33 -20.34
N THR A 100 -3.93 44.63 -20.13
CA THR A 100 -2.58 45.21 -20.07
C THR A 100 -1.83 44.66 -18.85
N LEU A 101 -0.51 44.46 -18.96
CA LEU A 101 0.31 43.98 -17.86
C LEU A 101 0.14 44.85 -16.59
N THR A 102 0.11 46.17 -16.77
CA THR A 102 -0.09 47.14 -15.67
C THR A 102 -1.41 46.89 -14.94
N ARG A 103 -2.51 46.72 -15.68
CA ARG A 103 -3.83 46.48 -15.08
C ARG A 103 -3.91 45.10 -14.43
N PHE A 104 -3.33 44.08 -15.07
CA PHE A 104 -3.22 42.72 -14.52
C PHE A 104 -2.50 42.72 -13.17
N VAL A 105 -1.35 43.40 -13.07
CA VAL A 105 -0.59 43.51 -11.82
C VAL A 105 -1.37 44.30 -10.76
N ALA A 106 -2.07 45.37 -11.15
CA ALA A 106 -2.92 46.13 -10.23
C ALA A 106 -4.02 45.25 -9.61
N LEU A 107 -4.77 44.52 -10.43
CA LEU A 107 -5.83 43.60 -9.96
C LEU A 107 -5.25 42.46 -9.12
N GLN A 108 -4.12 41.88 -9.52
CA GLN A 108 -3.45 40.82 -8.75
C GLN A 108 -3.08 41.28 -7.34
N ASN A 109 -2.66 42.54 -7.18
CA ASN A 109 -2.26 43.11 -5.90
C ASN A 109 -3.43 43.65 -5.07
N CYS A 110 -4.55 43.98 -5.74
CA CYS A 110 -5.75 44.53 -5.12
C CYS A 110 -6.83 43.48 -4.83
N THR A 111 -6.70 42.24 -5.32
CA THR A 111 -7.67 41.17 -5.03
C THR A 111 -7.77 40.95 -3.52
N ARG A 112 -9.02 40.93 -3.01
CA ARG A 112 -9.36 40.74 -1.58
C ARG A 112 -10.43 39.68 -1.41
N GLY A 113 -10.43 39.03 -0.26
CA GLY A 113 -11.38 38.00 0.15
C GLY A 113 -12.41 38.48 1.18
N PHE A 114 -12.23 39.66 1.76
CA PHE A 114 -13.21 40.29 2.65
C PHE A 114 -13.21 41.82 2.47
N ALA A 115 -14.28 42.46 2.91
CA ALA A 115 -14.45 43.91 2.84
C ALA A 115 -13.32 44.64 3.57
N GLN A 116 -12.97 45.84 3.10
CA GLN A 116 -11.98 46.63 3.81
C GLN A 116 -12.54 47.18 5.12
N ILE A 117 -12.11 46.56 6.20
CA ILE A 117 -12.32 47.08 7.55
C ILE A 117 -11.26 48.16 7.78
N GLY A 118 -11.69 49.41 7.83
CA GLY A 118 -10.81 50.52 8.19
C GLY A 118 -10.37 50.40 9.65
N ARG A 119 -9.10 50.64 9.96
CA ARG A 119 -8.64 50.88 11.35
C ARG A 119 -9.02 52.27 11.88
N THR A 120 -10.00 52.92 11.25
CA THR A 120 -10.48 54.25 11.64
C THR A 120 -11.79 54.08 12.37
N GLY A 121 -11.72 53.57 13.60
CA GLY A 121 -12.82 53.70 14.55
C GLY A 121 -12.75 55.08 15.19
N CYS A 122 -13.88 55.78 15.25
CA CYS A 122 -14.07 56.96 16.08
C CYS A 122 -14.20 56.61 17.58
N ASP A 123 -14.12 55.33 17.95
CA ASP A 123 -14.14 54.85 19.33
C ASP A 123 -12.83 54.12 19.68
N GLU A 124 -12.03 54.74 20.54
CA GLU A 124 -10.75 54.22 21.03
C GLU A 124 -10.87 52.85 21.75
N GLN A 125 -12.08 52.44 22.13
CA GLN A 125 -12.35 51.14 22.75
C GLN A 125 -12.42 49.97 21.75
N GLU A 126 -12.83 50.19 20.50
CA GLU A 126 -12.88 49.11 19.48
C GLU A 126 -11.48 48.83 18.90
N GLN A 127 -10.65 49.86 18.72
CA GLN A 127 -9.27 49.71 18.24
C GLN A 127 -8.39 48.85 19.16
N TRP A 128 -8.67 48.86 20.47
CA TRP A 128 -7.92 48.04 21.43
C TRP A 128 -8.39 46.57 21.45
N MET A 129 -9.65 46.30 21.11
CA MET A 129 -10.23 44.95 21.02
C MET A 129 -9.95 44.26 19.67
N GLU A 130 -9.61 45.00 18.62
CA GLU A 130 -9.24 44.49 17.29
C GLU A 130 -7.77 44.03 17.15
N GLN A 131 -7.14 43.52 18.21
CA GLN A 131 -5.81 42.89 18.11
C GLN A 131 -5.82 41.49 17.44
N GLY A 132 -7.00 41.02 16.99
CA GLY A 132 -7.17 39.69 16.37
C GLY A 132 -7.01 39.69 14.84
N SER A 133 -6.82 38.50 14.27
CA SER A 133 -6.62 38.35 12.83
C SER A 133 -7.82 38.77 12.00
N LEU A 134 -7.59 39.63 10.99
CA LEU A 134 -8.61 39.93 9.98
C LEU A 134 -8.88 38.73 9.06
N LEU A 135 -7.97 37.75 9.01
CA LEU A 135 -8.13 36.55 8.18
C LEU A 135 -9.31 35.66 8.60
N LYS A 136 -9.89 35.86 9.81
CA LYS A 136 -11.14 35.20 10.23
C LYS A 136 -12.33 35.54 9.32
N HIS A 137 -12.29 36.70 8.67
CA HIS A 137 -13.34 37.18 7.75
C HIS A 137 -13.32 36.49 6.38
N MET A 138 -12.35 35.60 6.12
CA MET A 138 -12.33 34.77 4.90
C MET A 138 -13.50 33.77 4.81
N HIS A 139 -14.26 33.55 5.91
CA HIS A 139 -15.29 32.51 5.94
C HIS A 139 -16.32 32.63 4.83
N ASP A 140 -16.87 33.83 4.67
CA ASP A 140 -18.01 34.02 3.77
C ASP A 140 -17.60 33.75 2.32
N ILE A 141 -16.40 34.18 1.94
CA ILE A 141 -15.88 33.91 0.59
C ILE A 141 -15.46 32.45 0.41
N GLU A 142 -14.92 31.78 1.45
CA GLU A 142 -14.64 30.35 1.42
C GLU A 142 -15.90 29.53 1.14
N VAL A 143 -17.00 29.86 1.82
CA VAL A 143 -18.30 29.21 1.60
C VAL A 143 -18.83 29.51 0.20
N ALA A 144 -18.83 30.79 -0.20
CA ALA A 144 -19.39 31.21 -1.48
C ALA A 144 -18.67 30.58 -2.68
N ILE A 145 -17.34 30.53 -2.68
CA ILE A 145 -16.55 29.97 -3.79
C ILE A 145 -16.84 28.49 -4.03
N PHE A 146 -17.03 27.71 -2.96
CA PHE A 146 -17.20 26.25 -3.08
C PHE A 146 -18.66 25.78 -3.05
N GLN A 147 -19.61 26.66 -2.73
CA GLN A 147 -21.03 26.31 -2.57
C GLN A 147 -21.56 25.45 -3.72
N ARG A 148 -21.36 25.88 -4.96
CA ARG A 148 -21.84 25.15 -6.16
C ARG A 148 -21.12 23.83 -6.41
N SER A 149 -19.83 23.78 -6.09
CA SER A 149 -19.04 22.54 -6.15
C SER A 149 -19.58 21.51 -5.15
N VAL A 150 -19.92 21.93 -3.94
CA VAL A 150 -20.50 21.06 -2.91
C VAL A 150 -21.90 20.59 -3.30
N GLU A 151 -22.80 21.51 -3.64
CA GLU A 151 -24.20 21.22 -3.98
C GLU A 151 -24.34 20.27 -5.18
N THR A 152 -23.40 20.33 -6.13
CA THR A 152 -23.55 19.65 -7.43
C THR A 152 -22.65 18.43 -7.58
N LEU A 153 -21.42 18.47 -7.04
CA LEU A 153 -20.38 17.48 -7.36
C LEU A 153 -20.16 16.45 -6.24
N VAL A 154 -20.72 16.66 -5.06
CA VAL A 154 -20.66 15.68 -3.96
C VAL A 154 -21.60 14.52 -4.24
N ASN A 155 -21.03 13.33 -4.41
CA ASN A 155 -21.82 12.12 -4.52
C ASN A 155 -22.25 11.62 -3.13
N HIS A 156 -23.45 12.00 -2.70
CA HIS A 156 -23.99 11.61 -1.40
C HIS A 156 -24.29 10.12 -1.26
N ARG A 157 -24.37 9.35 -2.37
CA ARG A 157 -24.73 7.92 -2.34
C ARG A 157 -23.54 7.02 -2.03
N ASN A 158 -22.40 7.23 -2.70
CA ASN A 158 -21.20 6.38 -2.56
C ASN A 158 -19.89 7.16 -2.74
N GLY A 159 -19.90 8.46 -2.41
CA GLY A 159 -18.72 9.31 -2.43
C GLY A 159 -17.68 8.96 -1.37
N CYS A 160 -16.47 9.47 -1.56
CA CYS A 160 -15.41 9.45 -0.56
C CYS A 160 -14.77 10.83 -0.47
N ILE A 161 -15.00 11.53 0.63
CA ILE A 161 -14.40 12.83 0.94
C ILE A 161 -13.14 12.58 1.76
N VAL A 162 -12.04 13.22 1.42
CA VAL A 162 -10.84 13.30 2.24
C VAL A 162 -10.71 14.69 2.84
N VAL A 163 -10.40 14.74 4.13
CA VAL A 163 -10.08 15.98 4.84
C VAL A 163 -8.63 15.91 5.30
N ASP A 164 -7.84 16.88 4.85
CA ASP A 164 -6.43 17.00 5.19
C ASP A 164 -6.01 18.48 5.29
N ASP A 165 -4.83 18.75 5.86
CA ASP A 165 -4.30 20.11 5.99
C ASP A 165 -3.38 20.50 4.81
N GLU A 166 -3.65 21.65 4.20
CA GLU A 166 -2.82 22.23 3.14
C GLU A 166 -2.00 23.40 3.68
N LEU A 167 -0.69 23.43 3.41
CA LEU A 167 0.16 24.57 3.74
C LEU A 167 0.23 25.51 2.55
N ILE A 168 -0.23 26.75 2.76
CA ILE A 168 -0.25 27.79 1.73
C ILE A 168 1.05 28.58 1.84
N ALA A 169 1.99 28.28 0.94
CA ALA A 169 3.33 28.84 0.96
C ALA A 169 3.30 30.38 0.89
N SER A 170 3.74 31.04 1.96
CA SER A 170 3.82 32.50 1.97
C SER A 170 4.85 33.01 2.97
N ARG A 171 5.73 33.88 2.46
CA ARG A 171 6.68 34.66 3.26
C ARG A 171 6.16 36.04 3.63
N ALA A 172 4.95 36.39 3.20
CA ALA A 172 4.40 37.72 3.41
C ALA A 172 4.32 38.06 4.90
N THR A 173 4.45 39.35 5.22
CA THR A 173 4.51 39.87 6.59
C THR A 173 3.12 40.02 7.22
N ASP A 174 2.07 40.03 6.40
CA ASP A 174 0.66 40.03 6.79
C ASP A 174 0.16 38.67 7.30
N VAL A 175 1.06 37.71 7.50
CA VAL A 175 0.76 36.39 8.06
C VAL A 175 1.05 36.37 9.56
N GLU A 176 -0.01 36.25 10.36
CA GLU A 176 0.09 36.19 11.83
C GLU A 176 0.57 34.84 12.36
N GLN A 177 0.25 33.75 11.66
CA GLN A 177 0.64 32.39 12.05
C GLN A 177 1.28 31.66 10.87
N LYS A 178 2.60 31.54 10.93
CA LYS A 178 3.36 30.69 10.02
C LYS A 178 3.62 29.35 10.68
N VAL A 179 3.24 28.27 10.00
CA VAL A 179 3.71 26.94 10.33
C VAL A 179 4.94 26.68 9.50
N VAL A 180 6.04 26.33 10.14
CA VAL A 180 7.26 25.86 9.47
C VAL A 180 7.17 24.35 9.36
N SER A 181 7.29 23.82 8.15
CA SER A 181 7.25 22.39 7.87
C SER A 181 8.33 22.01 6.86
N ASN A 182 9.31 21.24 7.30
CA ASN A 182 10.32 20.66 6.41
C ASN A 182 9.75 19.62 5.45
N ARG A 183 8.54 19.10 5.74
CA ARG A 183 7.85 18.09 4.92
C ARG A 183 7.08 18.71 3.75
N LYS A 184 6.54 19.91 3.92
CA LYS A 184 5.59 20.52 2.96
C LYS A 184 6.31 21.43 1.98
N ARG A 185 5.86 21.43 0.72
CA ARG A 185 6.34 22.34 -0.33
C ARG A 185 6.12 23.79 0.10
N GLY A 186 7.10 24.66 -0.12
CA GLY A 186 7.07 26.05 0.33
C GLY A 186 7.65 26.30 1.73
N LYS A 187 7.84 25.24 2.53
CA LYS A 187 8.47 25.22 3.87
C LYS A 187 7.81 26.05 4.97
N GLU A 188 7.18 27.18 4.65
CA GLU A 188 6.56 28.08 5.62
C GLU A 188 5.29 28.72 5.05
N GLY A 189 4.30 28.90 5.93
CA GLY A 189 3.07 29.62 5.62
C GLY A 189 1.90 29.21 6.51
N PRO A 190 0.73 29.83 6.35
CA PRO A 190 -0.50 29.41 7.01
C PRO A 190 -0.97 28.04 6.56
N VAL A 191 -1.84 27.44 7.37
CA VAL A 191 -2.44 26.15 7.10
C VAL A 191 -3.95 26.31 6.92
N ALA A 192 -4.50 25.71 5.88
CA ALA A 192 -5.94 25.60 5.66
C ALA A 192 -6.35 24.13 5.75
N ASP A 193 -7.47 23.85 6.41
CA ASP A 193 -8.11 22.54 6.34
C ASP A 193 -8.90 22.46 5.04
N CYS A 194 -8.73 21.40 4.28
CA CYS A 194 -9.35 21.25 2.96
C CYS A 194 -10.14 19.95 2.89
N ALA A 195 -11.27 19.98 2.20
CA ALA A 195 -12.09 18.82 1.90
C ALA A 195 -12.08 18.58 0.40
N ALA A 196 -11.77 17.36 -0.04
CA ALA A 196 -11.72 17.01 -1.45
C ALA A 196 -12.29 15.61 -1.72
N CYS A 197 -12.66 15.32 -2.95
CA CYS A 197 -12.96 13.96 -3.38
C CYS A 197 -11.66 13.15 -3.44
N SER A 198 -11.63 12.05 -2.70
CA SER A 198 -10.51 11.10 -2.68
C SER A 198 -10.11 10.59 -4.07
N LEU A 199 -11.10 10.39 -4.96
CA LEU A 199 -10.92 9.66 -6.21
C LEU A 199 -10.75 10.57 -7.43
N THR A 200 -11.39 11.75 -7.43
CA THR A 200 -11.39 12.66 -8.58
C THR A 200 -10.63 13.96 -8.32
N SER A 201 -10.20 14.18 -7.08
CA SER A 201 -9.47 15.38 -6.65
C SER A 201 -10.25 16.69 -6.83
N ILE A 202 -11.58 16.62 -6.86
CA ILE A 202 -12.45 17.81 -6.78
C ILE A 202 -12.36 18.38 -5.36
N CYS A 203 -12.05 19.66 -5.22
CA CYS A 203 -12.05 20.34 -3.94
C CYS A 203 -13.47 20.80 -3.59
N PHE A 204 -13.95 20.41 -2.42
CA PHE A 204 -15.28 20.78 -1.91
C PHE A 204 -15.23 21.95 -0.93
N GLY A 205 -14.05 22.31 -0.42
CA GLY A 205 -13.96 23.44 0.50
C GLY A 205 -12.56 23.60 1.06
N MET A 206 -12.26 24.83 1.45
CA MET A 206 -11.05 25.20 2.16
C MET A 206 -11.44 26.08 3.35
N ARG A 207 -10.71 25.94 4.45
CA ARG A 207 -10.93 26.72 5.66
C ARG A 207 -9.60 27.08 6.30
N LEU A 208 -9.25 28.36 6.30
CA LEU A 208 -8.00 28.85 6.85
C LEU A 208 -8.00 28.75 8.37
N ARG A 209 -6.93 28.20 8.97
CA ARG A 209 -6.79 28.16 10.43
C ARG A 209 -6.44 29.55 10.96
N SER A 210 -7.25 30.05 11.89
CA SER A 210 -7.00 31.28 12.65
C SER A 210 -6.73 30.98 14.13
N ARG A 211 -6.04 31.88 14.84
CA ARG A 211 -5.71 31.70 16.28
C ARG A 211 -6.94 31.57 17.19
N SER A 212 -8.07 32.17 16.79
CA SER A 212 -9.30 32.22 17.59
C SER A 212 -10.17 30.97 17.46
N GLU A 213 -9.91 30.08 16.49
CA GLU A 213 -10.83 28.99 16.15
C GLU A 213 -10.23 27.61 16.41
N THR A 214 -10.84 26.88 17.34
CA THR A 214 -10.41 25.52 17.73
C THR A 214 -11.11 24.40 16.95
N ASN A 215 -12.21 24.72 16.24
CA ASN A 215 -13.10 23.77 15.56
C ASN A 215 -13.15 23.96 14.02
N ASN A 216 -12.03 24.36 13.43
CA ASN A 216 -11.91 24.72 12.01
C ASN A 216 -12.45 23.64 11.04
N VAL A 217 -12.17 22.36 11.32
CA VAL A 217 -12.68 21.23 10.53
C VAL A 217 -14.20 21.06 10.64
N ASP A 218 -14.79 21.25 11.83
CA ASP A 218 -16.23 21.11 11.98
C ASP A 218 -16.97 22.22 11.23
N LEU A 219 -16.41 23.43 11.20
CA LEU A 219 -16.91 24.55 10.38
C LEU A 219 -16.82 24.22 8.88
N LEU A 220 -15.68 23.70 8.41
CA LEU A 220 -15.54 23.25 7.03
C LEU A 220 -16.56 22.15 6.68
N LEU A 221 -16.77 21.18 7.57
CA LEU A 221 -17.73 20.11 7.32
C LEU A 221 -19.19 20.57 7.39
N ASN A 222 -19.49 21.68 8.07
CA ASN A 222 -20.83 22.27 8.08
C ASN A 222 -21.24 22.85 6.72
N THR A 223 -20.27 23.14 5.84
CA THR A 223 -20.58 23.60 4.48
C THR A 223 -21.02 22.45 3.58
N ILE A 224 -20.85 21.18 4.00
CA ILE A 224 -21.21 19.99 3.24
C ILE A 224 -22.57 19.44 3.70
N PRO A 225 -23.57 19.32 2.82
CA PRO A 225 -24.94 18.94 3.19
C PRO A 225 -25.06 17.44 3.44
N PHE A 226 -24.69 16.99 4.65
CA PHE A 226 -24.78 15.58 5.06
C PHE A 226 -26.21 15.09 5.35
N SER A 227 -27.19 15.98 5.43
CA SER A 227 -28.61 15.61 5.64
C SER A 227 -29.12 14.62 4.61
N ASN A 228 -28.58 14.64 3.39
CA ASN A 228 -28.92 13.73 2.30
C ASN A 228 -28.25 12.34 2.40
N CYS A 229 -27.55 12.03 3.50
CA CYS A 229 -26.73 10.82 3.61
C CYS A 229 -27.35 9.69 4.46
N ALA A 230 -28.53 9.90 5.03
CA ALA A 230 -29.25 8.83 5.75
C ALA A 230 -29.51 7.63 4.81
N GLY A 231 -29.01 6.45 5.16
CA GLY A 231 -29.10 5.24 4.33
C GLY A 231 -28.07 5.13 3.19
N ASN A 232 -27.21 6.14 2.99
CA ASN A 232 -26.19 6.15 1.94
C ASN A 232 -24.81 5.68 2.45
N GLU A 233 -23.87 5.44 1.54
CA GLU A 233 -22.51 4.94 1.79
C GLU A 233 -21.41 6.03 1.71
N LEU A 234 -21.76 7.31 1.81
CA LEU A 234 -20.76 8.39 1.82
C LEU A 234 -19.73 8.18 2.94
N GLU A 235 -18.45 8.13 2.57
CA GLU A 235 -17.32 7.98 3.50
C GLU A 235 -16.49 9.26 3.59
N VAL A 236 -16.08 9.61 4.81
CA VAL A 236 -15.17 10.71 5.13
C VAL A 236 -13.89 10.12 5.71
N ALA A 237 -12.79 10.33 5.01
CA ALA A 237 -11.45 9.95 5.43
C ALA A 237 -10.71 11.15 6.00
N PHE A 238 -10.05 10.96 7.14
CA PHE A 238 -9.23 12.00 7.74
C PHE A 238 -7.77 11.57 7.84
N ASP A 239 -6.84 12.48 7.58
CA ASP A 239 -5.44 12.22 7.91
C ASP A 239 -5.22 12.00 9.42
N ARG A 240 -4.08 11.38 9.75
CA ARG A 240 -3.70 11.00 11.13
C ARG A 240 -3.80 12.14 12.14
N GLY A 241 -3.57 13.39 11.73
CA GLY A 241 -3.66 14.58 12.59
C GLY A 241 -5.06 14.79 13.19
N TYR A 242 -6.10 14.28 12.55
CA TYR A 242 -7.49 14.46 12.96
C TYR A 242 -8.11 13.23 13.62
N GLY A 243 -7.37 12.11 13.72
CA GLY A 243 -7.85 10.82 14.19
C GLY A 243 -8.11 10.74 15.70
N LYS A 244 -8.96 11.62 16.23
CA LYS A 244 -9.36 11.65 17.65
C LYS A 244 -10.81 11.21 17.78
N LEU A 245 -11.10 10.35 18.76
CA LEU A 245 -12.43 9.80 18.98
C LEU A 245 -13.55 10.85 19.07
N PRO A 246 -13.40 12.01 19.75
CA PRO A 246 -14.44 13.04 19.76
C PRO A 246 -14.80 13.55 18.36
N ARG A 247 -13.80 13.74 17.49
CA ARG A 247 -14.02 14.16 16.10
C ARG A 247 -14.68 13.08 15.27
N VAL A 248 -14.21 11.84 15.38
CA VAL A 248 -14.84 10.69 14.73
C VAL A 248 -16.32 10.57 15.16
N THR A 249 -16.60 10.82 16.44
CA THR A 249 -17.98 10.81 16.98
C THR A 249 -18.83 11.94 16.39
N SER A 250 -18.32 13.17 16.38
CA SER A 250 -18.99 14.34 15.76
C SER A 250 -19.38 14.07 14.30
N VAL A 251 -18.48 13.47 13.53
CA VAL A 251 -18.74 13.20 12.11
C VAL A 251 -19.67 12.00 11.93
N ALA A 252 -19.54 10.95 12.76
CA ALA A 252 -20.44 9.80 12.74
C ALA A 252 -21.89 10.15 13.13
N GLN A 253 -22.10 11.21 13.93
CA GLN A 253 -23.43 11.76 14.23
C GLN A 253 -24.11 12.32 12.98
N ARG A 254 -23.35 12.72 11.95
CA ARG A 254 -23.88 13.21 10.66
C ARG A 254 -24.32 12.08 9.73
N GLN A 255 -24.48 10.86 10.24
CA GLN A 255 -24.91 9.67 9.48
C GLN A 255 -24.03 9.28 8.29
N VAL A 256 -22.76 9.71 8.27
CA VAL A 256 -21.75 9.30 7.27
C VAL A 256 -20.78 8.27 7.81
N HIS A 257 -20.19 7.51 6.89
CA HIS A 257 -19.06 6.67 7.24
C HIS A 257 -17.81 7.51 7.49
N VAL A 258 -17.02 7.10 8.47
CA VAL A 258 -15.72 7.67 8.80
C VAL A 258 -14.66 6.59 8.72
N ILE A 259 -13.45 6.95 8.26
CA ILE A 259 -12.22 6.16 8.38
C ILE A 259 -11.02 7.06 8.67
N THR A 260 -10.20 6.71 9.66
CA THR A 260 -8.99 7.48 9.97
C THR A 260 -7.98 6.63 10.75
N VAL A 261 -6.70 6.97 10.62
CA VAL A 261 -5.65 6.47 11.53
C VAL A 261 -5.74 7.25 12.83
N ALA A 262 -5.78 6.56 13.95
CA ALA A 262 -5.80 7.18 15.26
C ALA A 262 -4.57 8.06 15.47
N GLY A 263 -4.79 9.28 15.96
CA GLY A 263 -3.72 10.20 16.32
C GLY A 263 -2.80 9.60 17.38
N THR A 264 -1.52 9.95 17.35
CA THR A 264 -0.54 9.46 18.33
C THR A 264 -0.85 9.94 19.74
N LEU A 265 -1.33 11.19 19.87
CA LEU A 265 -1.60 11.84 21.15
C LEU A 265 -3.07 12.18 21.27
N GLY A 266 -3.67 11.81 22.40
CA GLY A 266 -5.05 12.17 22.74
C GLY A 266 -6.11 11.59 21.80
N SER A 267 -5.79 10.53 21.03
CA SER A 267 -6.78 9.87 20.15
C SER A 267 -7.92 9.22 20.91
N ARG A 268 -7.67 8.86 22.19
CA ARG A 268 -8.56 8.03 23.02
C ARG A 268 -8.86 6.68 22.35
N HIS A 269 -7.89 6.15 21.60
CA HIS A 269 -7.98 4.79 21.08
C HIS A 269 -7.86 3.81 22.26
N PRO A 270 -8.74 2.80 22.35
CA PRO A 270 -8.77 1.93 23.53
C PRO A 270 -7.58 0.99 23.60
N PHE A 271 -7.02 0.58 22.45
CA PHE A 271 -5.86 -0.32 22.41
C PHE A 271 -4.53 0.43 22.48
N ASN A 272 -3.66 -0.04 23.36
CA ASN A 272 -2.29 0.45 23.57
C ASN A 272 -1.28 -0.70 23.60
N THR A 273 -0.02 -0.40 23.31
CA THR A 273 1.10 -1.33 23.50
C THR A 273 1.43 -1.47 24.99
N ALA A 274 2.20 -2.50 25.34
CA ALA A 274 2.66 -2.69 26.71
C ALA A 274 3.45 -1.49 27.21
N ASP A 275 4.32 -0.92 26.37
CA ASP A 275 5.12 0.25 26.72
C ASP A 275 4.27 1.51 26.93
N GLU A 276 3.27 1.73 26.08
CA GLU A 276 2.31 2.83 26.24
C GLU A 276 1.53 2.68 27.55
N TRP A 277 1.14 1.46 27.91
CA TRP A 277 0.47 1.18 29.18
C TRP A 277 1.41 1.41 30.36
N ASN A 278 2.62 0.87 30.35
CA ASN A 278 3.60 1.05 31.42
C ASN A 278 3.88 2.54 31.68
N ALA A 279 4.06 3.32 30.62
CA ALA A 279 4.22 4.77 30.74
C ALA A 279 2.96 5.47 31.31
N CYS A 280 1.76 4.96 31.00
CA CYS A 280 0.51 5.48 31.55
C CYS A 280 0.37 5.14 33.05
N MET A 281 0.66 3.89 33.43
CA MET A 281 0.62 3.44 34.82
C MET A 281 1.63 4.19 35.69
N GLN A 282 2.87 4.39 35.22
CA GLN A 282 3.88 5.20 35.91
C GLN A 282 3.38 6.64 36.17
N LYS A 283 2.73 7.26 35.17
CA LYS A 283 2.14 8.60 35.33
C LYS A 283 0.99 8.64 36.33
N TRP A 284 0.22 7.56 36.47
CA TRP A 284 -0.86 7.47 37.44
C TRP A 284 -0.35 7.21 38.84
N ALA A 285 0.61 6.29 39.00
CA ALA A 285 1.27 6.02 40.28
C ALA A 285 1.99 7.27 40.83
N ALA A 286 2.54 8.12 39.95
CA ALA A 286 3.13 9.40 40.34
C ALA A 286 2.11 10.45 40.84
N ARG A 287 0.79 10.21 40.73
CA ARG A 287 -0.23 11.10 41.29
C ARG A 287 -0.53 10.66 42.71
N ALA A 288 -0.30 11.56 43.67
CA ALA A 288 -0.44 11.33 45.12
C ALA A 288 -1.84 10.88 45.60
N THR A 289 -2.82 10.74 44.70
CA THR A 289 -4.23 10.45 44.99
C THR A 289 -4.70 9.07 44.54
N VAL A 290 -3.83 8.25 43.94
CA VAL A 290 -4.19 6.91 43.44
C VAL A 290 -3.58 5.84 44.34
N SER A 291 -4.41 4.95 44.89
CA SER A 291 -3.94 3.81 45.71
C SER A 291 -3.35 2.69 44.85
N ASP A 292 -2.45 1.89 45.42
CA ASP A 292 -1.86 0.73 44.75
C ASP A 292 -2.91 -0.31 44.33
N GLU A 293 -4.00 -0.43 45.09
CA GLU A 293 -5.14 -1.30 44.77
C GLU A 293 -5.89 -0.84 43.51
N ALA A 294 -6.05 0.47 43.32
CA ALA A 294 -6.62 1.04 42.10
C ALA A 294 -5.70 0.81 40.89
N VAL A 295 -4.38 0.97 41.07
CA VAL A 295 -3.37 0.66 40.04
C VAL A 295 -3.43 -0.82 39.63
N SER A 296 -3.54 -1.74 40.59
CA SER A 296 -3.67 -3.17 40.33
C SER A 296 -4.96 -3.50 39.56
N THR A 297 -6.10 -2.96 40.01
CA THR A 297 -7.40 -3.13 39.35
C THR A 297 -7.38 -2.63 37.91
N TRP A 298 -6.83 -1.44 37.66
CA TRP A 298 -6.69 -0.89 36.32
C TRP A 298 -5.76 -1.73 35.44
N THR A 299 -4.66 -2.24 35.99
CA THR A 299 -3.73 -3.11 35.26
C THR A 299 -4.45 -4.35 34.73
N SER A 300 -5.27 -4.99 35.57
CA SER A 300 -6.09 -6.14 35.18
C SER A 300 -7.10 -5.80 34.08
N LEU A 301 -7.83 -4.69 34.23
CA LEU A 301 -8.79 -4.22 33.23
C LEU A 301 -8.13 -3.84 31.89
N CYS A 302 -6.93 -3.26 31.93
CA CYS A 302 -6.17 -2.82 30.76
C CYS A 302 -5.58 -3.98 29.95
N HIS A 303 -5.40 -5.16 30.55
CA HIS A 303 -4.80 -6.32 29.87
C HIS A 303 -5.58 -6.75 28.61
N ALA A 304 -6.91 -6.67 28.63
CA ALA A 304 -7.76 -6.97 27.47
C ALA A 304 -7.51 -6.01 26.27
N TRP A 305 -6.98 -4.82 26.55
CA TRP A 305 -6.73 -3.75 25.59
C TRP A 305 -5.26 -3.65 25.15
N ASN A 306 -4.41 -4.55 25.63
CA ASN A 306 -2.98 -4.56 25.30
C ASN A 306 -2.71 -5.18 23.92
N ILE A 307 -1.80 -4.59 23.15
CA ILE A 307 -1.24 -5.13 21.90
C ILE A 307 0.10 -5.82 22.26
N PRO A 308 0.19 -7.16 22.25
CA PRO A 308 1.23 -7.92 22.99
C PRO A 308 2.63 -7.91 22.33
N GLY A 309 3.64 -7.14 22.75
CA GLY A 309 4.83 -6.78 21.95
C GLY A 309 5.84 -7.84 21.41
N ASP A 310 5.51 -9.14 21.28
CA ASP A 310 6.44 -10.17 20.79
C ASP A 310 6.58 -10.19 19.25
N GLU A 311 7.82 -10.13 18.75
CA GLU A 311 8.18 -10.09 17.33
C GLU A 311 7.87 -11.39 16.56
N MET A 312 7.79 -12.52 17.27
CA MET A 312 7.47 -13.82 16.67
C MET A 312 5.99 -13.95 16.33
N LEU A 313 5.13 -13.22 17.06
CA LEU A 313 3.69 -13.24 16.86
C LEU A 313 3.29 -12.81 15.44
N GLY A 314 2.21 -13.40 14.96
CA GLY A 314 1.60 -13.09 13.68
C GLY A 314 0.88 -11.74 13.66
N THR A 315 0.20 -11.51 12.55
CA THR A 315 -0.69 -10.35 12.42
C THR A 315 -1.86 -10.51 13.37
N GLU A 316 -1.97 -9.59 14.32
CA GLU A 316 -3.10 -9.51 15.23
C GLU A 316 -4.02 -8.36 14.85
N VAL A 317 -5.32 -8.62 14.93
CA VAL A 317 -6.36 -7.62 14.79
C VAL A 317 -7.19 -7.64 16.06
N ARG A 318 -7.25 -6.51 16.75
CA ARG A 318 -8.11 -6.28 17.92
C ARG A 318 -9.12 -5.19 17.60
N ILE A 319 -10.36 -5.39 18.03
CA ILE A 319 -11.48 -4.53 17.67
C ILE A 319 -12.30 -4.21 18.89
N ALA A 320 -12.63 -2.94 19.06
CA ALA A 320 -13.59 -2.44 20.02
C ALA A 320 -14.75 -1.82 19.25
N LYS A 321 -15.98 -2.02 19.72
CA LYS A 321 -17.16 -1.37 19.17
C LYS A 321 -17.74 -0.42 20.21
N LYS A 322 -17.94 0.84 19.82
CA LYS A 322 -18.73 1.82 20.56
C LYS A 322 -20.01 2.10 19.78
N ALA A 323 -21.14 1.68 20.34
CA ALA A 323 -22.46 2.07 19.83
C ALA A 323 -22.97 3.27 20.65
N THR A 324 -23.42 4.31 19.97
CA THR A 324 -24.10 5.45 20.61
C THR A 324 -25.46 5.61 19.94
N PRO A 325 -26.57 5.80 20.69
CA PRO A 325 -27.87 6.04 20.10
C PRO A 325 -27.82 7.20 19.09
N GLY A 326 -28.47 7.03 17.94
CA GLY A 326 -28.51 8.06 16.89
C GLY A 326 -27.21 8.25 16.12
N THR A 327 -26.18 7.42 16.33
CA THR A 327 -24.92 7.48 15.55
C THR A 327 -24.61 6.13 14.91
N ARG A 328 -23.87 6.15 13.80
CA ARG A 328 -23.26 4.91 13.30
C ARG A 328 -22.31 4.34 14.37
N PRO A 329 -22.23 3.00 14.53
CA PRO A 329 -21.29 2.39 15.47
C PRO A 329 -19.85 2.71 15.05
N ILE A 330 -19.02 3.05 16.02
CA ILE A 330 -17.60 3.33 15.80
C ILE A 330 -16.80 2.09 16.21
N TYR A 331 -15.99 1.60 15.29
CA TYR A 331 -15.03 0.54 15.50
C TYR A 331 -13.64 1.15 15.70
N ALA A 332 -13.00 0.82 16.82
CA ALA A 332 -11.59 1.06 17.02
C ALA A 332 -10.84 -0.23 16.68
N VAL A 333 -9.88 -0.16 15.76
CA VAL A 333 -9.16 -1.33 15.26
C VAL A 333 -7.67 -1.13 15.50
N ALA A 334 -7.08 -1.99 16.33
CA ALA A 334 -5.64 -2.14 16.41
C ALA A 334 -5.18 -3.29 15.53
N LEU A 335 -4.23 -3.00 14.66
CA LEU A 335 -3.58 -3.93 13.76
C LEU A 335 -2.10 -3.97 14.11
N ARG A 336 -1.61 -5.17 14.41
CA ARG A 336 -0.18 -5.45 14.35
C ARG A 336 0.18 -5.96 12.97
N GLU A 337 1.02 -5.22 12.26
CA GLU A 337 1.50 -5.62 10.94
C GLU A 337 2.91 -6.23 11.03
N VAL A 338 3.08 -7.44 10.50
CA VAL A 338 4.34 -8.24 10.54
C VAL A 338 4.71 -8.82 9.17
N PHE A 339 4.31 -8.16 8.08
CA PHE A 339 4.51 -8.66 6.72
C PHE A 339 5.88 -8.39 6.13
N ASP A 340 6.61 -7.41 6.66
CA ASP A 340 7.99 -7.13 6.26
C ASP A 340 8.96 -7.70 7.31
N ARG A 341 9.84 -8.62 6.88
CA ARG A 341 10.89 -9.19 7.74
C ARG A 341 12.06 -8.23 7.97
N LYS A 342 12.20 -7.19 7.13
CA LYS A 342 13.30 -6.21 7.16
C LYS A 342 12.94 -4.96 7.95
N GLU A 343 11.69 -4.52 7.87
CA GLU A 343 11.20 -3.39 8.66
C GLU A 343 10.70 -3.83 10.04
N CYS A 344 10.73 -2.90 11.00
CA CYS A 344 10.14 -3.14 12.31
C CYS A 344 8.62 -3.34 12.18
N MET A 345 8.07 -4.16 13.08
CA MET A 345 6.63 -4.30 13.30
C MET A 345 5.96 -2.93 13.41
N LYS A 346 4.79 -2.78 12.76
CA LYS A 346 3.99 -1.55 12.82
C LYS A 346 2.68 -1.82 13.53
N ASP A 347 2.47 -1.14 14.64
CA ASP A 347 1.16 -1.10 15.31
C ASP A 347 0.35 0.06 14.73
N LEU A 348 -0.66 -0.28 13.93
CA LEU A 348 -1.56 0.67 13.29
C LEU A 348 -2.89 0.66 14.03
N LYS A 349 -3.36 1.85 14.41
CA LYS A 349 -4.62 2.06 15.13
C LYS A 349 -5.56 2.84 14.22
N PHE A 350 -6.79 2.38 14.04
CA PHE A 350 -7.79 3.00 13.17
C PHE A 350 -9.08 3.25 13.93
N PHE A 351 -9.80 4.29 13.53
CA PHE A 351 -11.24 4.40 13.80
C PHE A 351 -11.99 4.33 12.49
N HIS A 352 -13.10 3.59 12.47
CA HIS A 352 -14.02 3.64 11.36
C HIS A 352 -15.45 3.27 11.76
N THR A 353 -16.42 3.44 10.87
CA THR A 353 -17.86 3.17 11.18
C THR A 353 -18.53 2.17 10.24
N ASN A 354 -17.81 1.75 9.20
CA ASN A 354 -18.30 0.75 8.26
C ASN A 354 -18.44 -0.64 8.90
N ASN A 355 -19.43 -1.43 8.46
CA ASN A 355 -19.59 -2.81 8.89
C ASN A 355 -18.30 -3.58 8.58
N TYR A 356 -17.63 -4.04 9.64
CA TYR A 356 -16.27 -4.54 9.56
C TYR A 356 -16.23 -6.07 9.58
N LYS A 357 -15.41 -6.65 8.71
CA LYS A 357 -14.98 -8.03 8.84
C LYS A 357 -13.56 -8.06 9.40
N PRO A 358 -13.38 -8.47 10.67
CA PRO A 358 -12.12 -8.36 11.43
C PRO A 358 -10.87 -8.79 10.68
N TYR A 359 -10.95 -9.95 10.04
CA TYR A 359 -9.81 -10.65 9.45
C TYR A 359 -9.90 -10.64 7.93
N THR A 360 -10.09 -9.46 7.34
CA THR A 360 -10.07 -9.29 5.89
C THR A 360 -8.75 -8.67 5.45
N PHE A 361 -8.03 -9.37 4.60
CA PHE A 361 -6.77 -8.93 4.01
C PHE A 361 -6.92 -8.77 2.50
N VAL A 362 -6.27 -7.75 1.97
CA VAL A 362 -6.14 -7.49 0.54
C VAL A 362 -4.74 -7.90 0.12
N VAL A 363 -4.66 -8.81 -0.83
CA VAL A 363 -3.40 -9.21 -1.45
C VAL A 363 -2.95 -8.14 -2.43
N ILE A 364 -1.69 -7.70 -2.32
CA ILE A 364 -1.10 -6.72 -3.23
C ILE A 364 -0.11 -7.46 -4.13
N PRO A 365 -0.41 -7.67 -5.42
CA PRO A 365 0.50 -8.33 -6.33
C PRO A 365 1.73 -7.46 -6.61
N ARG A 366 2.85 -8.10 -6.95
CA ARG A 366 4.00 -7.40 -7.54
C ARG A 366 3.62 -6.89 -8.93
N SER A 367 4.20 -5.76 -9.32
CA SER A 367 4.01 -5.17 -10.65
C SER A 367 4.91 -5.78 -11.73
N GLU A 368 5.75 -6.75 -11.37
CA GLU A 368 6.74 -7.37 -12.25
C GLU A 368 6.07 -8.24 -13.33
N TYR A 369 6.69 -8.27 -14.51
CA TYR A 369 6.28 -9.15 -15.59
C TYR A 369 6.58 -10.60 -15.22
N ILE A 370 5.59 -11.49 -15.41
CA ILE A 370 5.75 -12.94 -15.21
C ILE A 370 6.13 -13.54 -16.56
N SER A 371 7.28 -14.22 -16.62
CA SER A 371 7.76 -14.88 -17.83
C SER A 371 6.92 -16.11 -18.18
N ASN A 372 6.90 -16.49 -19.45
CA ASN A 372 6.30 -17.76 -19.92
C ASN A 372 7.07 -19.00 -19.46
N LEU A 373 8.28 -18.82 -18.91
CA LEU A 373 9.11 -19.86 -18.31
C LEU A 373 8.75 -20.16 -16.85
N VAL A 374 7.77 -19.46 -16.26
CA VAL A 374 7.35 -19.66 -14.86
C VAL A 374 6.25 -20.73 -14.82
N LEU A 375 6.53 -21.85 -14.14
CA LEU A 375 5.57 -22.93 -13.92
C LEU A 375 4.34 -22.43 -13.12
N PHE A 376 3.19 -23.01 -13.44
CA PHE A 376 1.87 -22.75 -12.84
C PHE A 376 1.37 -21.31 -12.98
N SER A 377 1.99 -20.48 -13.84
CA SER A 377 1.54 -19.12 -14.11
C SER A 377 0.40 -19.08 -15.15
N ASN A 378 -0.39 -18.01 -15.14
CA ASN A 378 -1.47 -17.81 -16.13
C ASN A 378 -0.98 -17.32 -17.51
N THR A 379 0.34 -17.33 -17.75
CA THR A 379 0.91 -17.00 -19.07
C THR A 379 0.76 -18.17 -20.03
N ILE A 380 0.74 -17.90 -21.34
CA ILE A 380 0.62 -18.93 -22.38
C ILE A 380 1.78 -19.93 -22.22
N ALA A 381 1.44 -21.18 -21.88
CA ALA A 381 2.41 -22.24 -21.65
C ALA A 381 2.87 -22.89 -22.96
N SER A 382 4.18 -23.11 -23.10
CA SER A 382 4.73 -23.97 -24.15
C SER A 382 4.39 -25.44 -23.89
N GLU A 383 4.53 -26.29 -24.90
CA GLU A 383 4.23 -27.72 -24.75
C GLU A 383 5.13 -28.39 -23.71
N SER A 384 6.43 -28.06 -23.72
CA SER A 384 7.39 -28.51 -22.71
C SER A 384 6.98 -28.08 -21.30
N ARG A 385 6.41 -26.88 -21.14
CA ARG A 385 5.95 -26.39 -19.84
C ARG A 385 4.74 -27.18 -19.35
N LYS A 386 3.75 -27.42 -20.21
CA LYS A 386 2.56 -28.22 -19.85
C LYS A 386 2.95 -29.62 -19.41
N MET A 387 3.84 -30.29 -20.16
CA MET A 387 4.35 -31.62 -19.81
C MET A 387 5.00 -31.65 -18.42
N VAL A 388 5.83 -30.65 -18.11
CA VAL A 388 6.48 -30.53 -16.79
C VAL A 388 5.44 -30.30 -15.69
N GLU A 389 4.48 -29.42 -15.90
CA GLU A 389 3.41 -29.13 -14.94
C GLU A 389 2.55 -30.37 -14.68
N GLU A 390 2.15 -31.10 -15.72
CA GLU A 390 1.36 -32.33 -15.62
C GLU A 390 2.10 -33.40 -14.81
N LYS A 391 3.40 -33.61 -15.09
CA LYS A 391 4.20 -34.59 -14.34
C LYS A 391 4.36 -34.20 -12.88
N LEU A 392 4.64 -32.93 -12.59
CA LEU A 392 4.74 -32.42 -11.22
C LEU A 392 3.41 -32.56 -10.48
N LEU A 393 2.29 -32.21 -11.12
CA LEU A 393 0.95 -32.31 -10.57
C LEU A 393 0.51 -33.75 -10.28
N VAL A 394 1.34 -34.78 -10.46
CA VAL A 394 1.09 -36.11 -9.87
C VAL A 394 1.52 -36.14 -8.41
N ALA A 395 2.67 -35.53 -8.10
CA ALA A 395 3.33 -35.64 -6.80
C ALA A 395 3.15 -34.41 -5.90
N VAL A 396 2.93 -33.23 -6.48
CA VAL A 396 2.98 -31.96 -5.75
C VAL A 396 1.72 -31.12 -5.86
N ASP A 397 1.54 -30.27 -4.85
CA ASP A 397 0.63 -29.13 -4.87
C ASP A 397 1.45 -27.84 -5.00
N PRO A 398 1.26 -27.03 -6.05
CA PRO A 398 1.91 -25.73 -6.16
C PRO A 398 1.26 -24.76 -5.16
N LEU A 399 2.06 -24.17 -4.28
CA LEU A 399 1.60 -23.18 -3.28
C LEU A 399 1.86 -21.75 -3.74
N THR A 400 2.93 -21.51 -4.49
CA THR A 400 3.28 -20.20 -5.06
C THR A 400 3.91 -20.38 -6.44
N ILE A 401 3.81 -19.37 -7.31
CA ILE A 401 4.53 -19.38 -8.61
C ILE A 401 5.91 -18.72 -8.55
N GLY A 402 6.13 -17.84 -7.58
CA GLY A 402 7.41 -17.15 -7.37
C GLY A 402 8.09 -17.54 -6.06
N GLN A 403 9.37 -17.20 -5.97
CA GLN A 403 10.15 -17.31 -4.74
C GLN A 403 10.39 -15.94 -4.11
N ARG A 404 10.61 -15.93 -2.78
CA ARG A 404 10.94 -14.72 -2.00
C ARG A 404 9.91 -13.58 -2.13
N CYS A 405 8.68 -13.91 -2.52
CA CYS A 405 7.50 -13.06 -2.44
C CYS A 405 6.75 -13.27 -1.11
N ALA A 406 5.78 -12.40 -0.80
CA ALA A 406 5.11 -12.40 0.50
C ALA A 406 4.31 -13.69 0.76
N ASP A 407 3.62 -14.19 -0.26
CA ASP A 407 2.98 -15.51 -0.30
C ASP A 407 3.97 -16.65 -0.13
N TRP A 408 5.16 -16.58 -0.74
CA TRP A 408 6.18 -17.61 -0.56
C TRP A 408 6.64 -17.72 0.89
N PHE A 409 6.92 -16.58 1.55
CA PHE A 409 7.29 -16.59 2.96
C PHE A 409 6.15 -17.05 3.88
N LEU A 410 4.90 -16.70 3.56
CA LEU A 410 3.73 -17.15 4.30
C LEU A 410 3.56 -18.66 4.15
N MET A 411 3.49 -19.17 2.92
CA MET A 411 3.20 -20.58 2.63
C MET A 411 4.36 -21.52 2.96
N LYS A 412 5.60 -21.00 2.99
CA LYS A 412 6.76 -21.75 3.48
C LYS A 412 6.74 -21.94 5.01
N SER A 413 6.05 -21.07 5.74
CA SER A 413 5.85 -21.30 7.16
C SER A 413 5.00 -22.56 7.38
N MET A 414 5.17 -23.24 8.51
CA MET A 414 4.46 -24.49 8.82
C MET A 414 4.78 -25.67 7.88
N LEU A 415 5.83 -25.53 7.05
CA LEU A 415 6.38 -26.61 6.23
C LEU A 415 7.83 -26.91 6.63
N LEU A 416 8.18 -28.18 6.55
CA LEU A 416 9.55 -28.65 6.63
C LEU A 416 10.22 -28.52 5.26
N SER A 417 11.00 -27.45 5.09
CA SER A 417 11.74 -27.18 3.85
C SER A 417 13.11 -27.87 3.82
N GLY A 418 13.70 -28.05 2.62
CA GLY A 418 14.94 -28.83 2.43
C GLY A 418 16.12 -28.43 3.31
N THR A 419 16.35 -27.13 3.56
CA THR A 419 17.42 -26.67 4.45
C THR A 419 17.21 -27.01 5.92
N MET A 420 15.95 -27.18 6.35
CA MET A 420 15.61 -27.59 7.72
C MET A 420 15.60 -29.12 7.84
N ALA A 421 15.06 -29.80 6.83
CA ALA A 421 15.06 -31.26 6.76
C ALA A 421 16.47 -31.84 6.88
N GLY A 422 17.45 -31.27 6.18
CA GLY A 422 18.85 -31.71 6.26
C GLY A 422 19.45 -31.64 7.66
N LYS A 423 19.14 -30.58 8.43
CA LYS A 423 19.60 -30.43 9.81
C LYS A 423 18.95 -31.46 10.74
N ILE A 424 17.64 -31.64 10.59
CA ILE A 424 16.85 -32.51 11.47
C ILE A 424 17.17 -33.99 11.22
N VAL A 425 17.25 -34.41 9.95
CA VAL A 425 17.61 -35.79 9.60
C VAL A 425 19.05 -36.11 10.04
N GLY A 426 20.00 -35.19 9.80
CA GLY A 426 21.40 -35.39 10.21
C GLY A 426 21.59 -35.49 11.73
N ALA A 427 20.85 -34.70 12.51
CA ALA A 427 20.90 -34.75 13.97
C ALA A 427 20.33 -36.06 14.55
N MET A 428 19.38 -36.71 13.85
CA MET A 428 18.79 -37.97 14.29
C MET A 428 19.58 -39.20 13.85
N THR A 429 20.28 -39.16 12.72
CA THR A 429 21.14 -40.27 12.27
C THR A 429 22.37 -40.52 13.15
N GLY A 430 22.77 -39.55 13.98
CA GLY A 430 23.84 -39.71 14.96
C GLY A 430 23.42 -40.40 16.27
N ARG A 431 22.12 -40.68 16.44
CA ARG A 431 21.56 -41.47 17.56
C ARG A 431 21.07 -42.79 16.97
N ASP A 432 21.48 -43.90 17.56
CA ASP A 432 21.26 -45.27 17.09
C ASP A 432 19.87 -45.50 16.44
N THR A 433 19.83 -45.46 15.10
CA THR A 433 18.60 -45.52 14.28
C THR A 433 18.07 -46.94 14.09
N THR A 434 18.61 -47.92 14.82
CA THR A 434 18.10 -49.30 14.83
C THR A 434 16.76 -49.42 15.56
N SER A 435 16.38 -48.42 16.36
CA SER A 435 15.07 -48.36 16.99
C SER A 435 14.11 -47.47 16.20
N ASN A 436 12.93 -48.00 15.84
CA ASN A 436 11.74 -47.25 15.40
C ASN A 436 11.19 -46.30 16.50
N ALA A 437 12.04 -45.83 17.42
CA ALA A 437 11.65 -45.03 18.56
C ALA A 437 11.15 -43.66 18.07
N GLN A 438 9.92 -43.33 18.45
CA GLN A 438 9.36 -42.01 18.20
C GLN A 438 10.24 -40.93 18.85
N PRO A 439 10.43 -39.77 18.21
CA PRO A 439 11.16 -38.66 18.81
C PRO A 439 10.49 -38.24 20.12
N SER A 440 11.28 -38.00 21.16
CA SER A 440 10.75 -37.57 22.46
C SER A 440 10.08 -36.19 22.37
N ASP A 441 9.10 -35.94 23.25
CA ASP A 441 8.40 -34.65 23.36
C ASP A 441 9.36 -33.46 23.51
N GLN A 442 10.46 -33.61 24.27
CA GLN A 442 11.49 -32.58 24.40
C GLN A 442 12.21 -32.30 23.07
N THR A 443 12.50 -33.35 22.30
CA THR A 443 13.11 -33.21 20.97
C THR A 443 12.16 -32.48 20.03
N LEU A 444 10.89 -32.88 19.99
CA LEU A 444 9.85 -32.22 19.19
C LEU A 444 9.68 -30.75 19.56
N THR A 445 9.66 -30.44 20.85
CA THR A 445 9.56 -29.06 21.38
C THR A 445 10.71 -28.19 20.90
N ASN A 446 11.95 -28.68 21.01
CA ASN A 446 13.15 -27.95 20.60
C ASN A 446 13.21 -27.79 19.07
N THR A 447 12.91 -28.84 18.32
CA THR A 447 12.89 -28.79 16.85
C THR A 447 11.79 -27.86 16.33
N LEU A 448 10.62 -27.82 16.97
CA LEU A 448 9.57 -26.86 16.63
C LEU A 448 10.05 -25.42 16.89
N GLN A 449 10.77 -25.17 17.98
CA GLN A 449 11.34 -23.86 18.26
C GLN A 449 12.32 -23.41 17.17
N GLU A 450 13.19 -24.29 16.69
CA GLU A 450 14.10 -24.01 15.57
C GLU A 450 13.34 -23.71 14.26
N CYS A 451 12.28 -24.48 14.00
CA CYS A 451 11.39 -24.25 12.86
C CYS A 451 10.75 -22.86 12.94
N MET A 452 10.18 -22.51 14.10
CA MET A 452 9.57 -21.21 14.33
C MET A 452 10.57 -20.06 14.22
N GLN A 453 11.79 -20.22 14.74
CA GLN A 453 12.84 -19.21 14.59
C GLN A 453 13.21 -18.99 13.13
N SER A 454 13.23 -20.06 12.31
CA SER A 454 13.45 -19.95 10.87
C SER A 454 12.27 -19.30 10.14
N TRP A 455 11.04 -19.66 10.51
CA TRP A 455 9.82 -19.16 9.85
C TRP A 455 9.48 -17.73 10.24
N PHE A 456 9.57 -17.37 11.52
CA PHE A 456 9.02 -16.13 12.07
C PHE A 456 10.08 -15.21 12.65
N GLY A 457 11.29 -15.72 12.91
CA GLY A 457 12.40 -14.90 13.38
C GLY A 457 12.81 -13.84 12.35
N ARG A 458 13.31 -12.71 12.85
CA ARG A 458 13.84 -11.64 12.01
C ARG A 458 15.26 -11.97 11.58
N HIS A 459 15.43 -12.21 10.28
CA HIS A 459 16.72 -12.46 9.65
C HIS A 459 17.00 -11.33 8.67
N LYS A 460 17.97 -10.47 8.97
CA LYS A 460 18.45 -9.48 7.99
C LYS A 460 19.18 -10.25 6.87
N SER A 461 18.82 -9.97 5.62
CA SER A 461 19.55 -10.51 4.47
C SER A 461 21.02 -10.08 4.59
N THR A 462 21.93 -11.03 4.65
CA THR A 462 23.36 -10.74 4.59
C THR A 462 23.72 -10.25 3.18
N ALA A 463 24.85 -9.55 3.03
CA ALA A 463 25.37 -9.18 1.72
C ALA A 463 25.51 -10.39 0.79
N MET A 464 25.87 -11.55 1.36
CA MET A 464 26.04 -12.81 0.65
C MET A 464 24.73 -13.34 0.06
N MET A 465 23.64 -13.25 0.83
CA MET A 465 22.31 -13.65 0.36
C MET A 465 21.81 -12.73 -0.77
N ALA A 466 22.07 -11.43 -0.67
CA ALA A 466 21.73 -10.47 -1.71
C ALA A 466 22.53 -10.71 -3.00
N LEU A 467 23.82 -11.03 -2.88
CA LEU A 467 24.67 -11.41 -4.00
C LEU A 467 24.19 -12.70 -4.67
N GLY A 468 23.89 -13.75 -3.90
CA GLY A 468 23.31 -15.00 -4.43
C GLY A 468 22.01 -14.75 -5.19
N SER A 469 21.09 -13.96 -4.60
CA SER A 469 19.82 -13.61 -5.22
C SER A 469 19.98 -12.88 -6.56
N ARG A 470 20.97 -11.98 -6.67
CA ARG A 470 21.27 -11.28 -7.93
C ARG A 470 21.92 -12.18 -8.97
N ASN A 471 22.62 -13.22 -8.53
CA ASN A 471 23.40 -14.11 -9.38
C ASN A 471 22.60 -15.30 -9.93
N GLU A 472 21.46 -15.63 -9.33
CA GLU A 472 20.58 -16.74 -9.76
C GLU A 472 20.10 -16.59 -11.21
N ASN A 473 19.47 -15.46 -11.56
CA ASN A 473 18.93 -15.24 -12.91
C ASN A 473 20.01 -15.26 -14.01
N PRO A 474 21.16 -14.57 -13.86
CA PRO A 474 22.27 -14.70 -14.80
C PRO A 474 22.78 -16.15 -14.91
N THR A 475 22.91 -16.87 -13.79
CA THR A 475 23.37 -18.27 -13.79
C THR A 475 22.38 -19.18 -14.54
N MET A 476 21.08 -19.03 -14.33
CA MET A 476 20.05 -19.80 -15.06
C MET A 476 20.10 -19.56 -16.57
N ARG A 477 20.26 -18.30 -17.00
CA ARG A 477 20.42 -17.98 -18.43
C ARG A 477 21.68 -18.61 -19.01
N ASN A 478 22.80 -18.53 -18.31
CA ASN A 478 24.05 -19.15 -18.74
C ASN A 478 23.94 -20.67 -18.79
N LEU A 479 23.24 -21.29 -17.84
CA LEU A 479 23.00 -22.73 -17.82
C LEU A 479 22.27 -23.17 -19.10
N SER A 480 21.16 -22.50 -19.41
CA SER A 480 20.35 -22.80 -20.59
C SER A 480 21.07 -22.50 -21.91
N ALA A 481 21.99 -21.54 -21.93
CA ALA A 481 22.72 -21.17 -23.13
C ALA A 481 23.97 -22.03 -23.38
N THR A 482 24.58 -22.59 -22.33
CA THR A 482 25.91 -23.23 -22.42
C THR A 482 25.88 -24.75 -22.29
N LEU A 483 24.82 -25.34 -21.75
CA LEU A 483 24.69 -26.79 -21.61
C LEU A 483 23.74 -27.36 -22.65
N SER A 484 24.28 -28.04 -23.65
CA SER A 484 23.51 -28.68 -24.73
C SER A 484 22.54 -29.77 -24.23
N CYS A 485 22.82 -30.37 -23.08
CA CYS A 485 21.94 -31.36 -22.45
C CYS A 485 20.68 -30.73 -21.82
N VAL A 486 20.64 -29.42 -21.56
CA VAL A 486 19.46 -28.74 -21.03
C VAL A 486 18.56 -28.30 -22.18
N LYS A 487 17.41 -28.95 -22.34
CA LYS A 487 16.44 -28.61 -23.41
C LYS A 487 15.49 -27.51 -23.05
N ALA A 488 15.09 -27.47 -21.78
CA ALA A 488 14.26 -26.40 -21.24
C ALA A 488 14.58 -26.21 -19.76
N LEU A 489 14.44 -24.98 -19.30
CA LEU A 489 14.59 -24.58 -17.91
C LEU A 489 13.41 -23.70 -17.52
N PHE A 490 12.76 -24.06 -16.41
CA PHE A 490 11.59 -23.36 -15.89
C PHE A 490 11.84 -22.87 -14.47
N GLU A 491 11.33 -21.67 -14.19
CA GLU A 491 11.27 -21.14 -12.83
C GLU A 491 10.07 -21.75 -12.09
N VAL A 492 10.25 -22.01 -10.80
CA VAL A 492 9.18 -22.58 -9.96
C VAL A 492 9.18 -21.94 -8.57
N GLY A 493 7.98 -21.76 -8.01
CA GLY A 493 7.80 -21.29 -6.64
C GLY A 493 7.87 -22.41 -5.61
N LEU A 494 7.02 -22.34 -4.59
CA LEU A 494 6.95 -23.31 -3.51
C LEU A 494 6.03 -24.48 -3.90
N LEU A 495 6.55 -25.69 -3.78
CA LEU A 495 5.84 -26.95 -3.99
C LEU A 495 5.65 -27.67 -2.66
N ARG A 496 4.48 -28.27 -2.45
CA ARG A 496 4.17 -29.12 -1.29
C ARG A 496 3.97 -30.56 -1.75
N TRP A 497 4.48 -31.51 -0.99
CA TRP A 497 4.32 -32.92 -1.32
C TRP A 497 2.91 -33.40 -1.02
N ARG A 498 2.23 -34.02 -2.00
CA ARG A 498 0.85 -34.49 -1.80
C ARG A 498 0.72 -35.61 -0.79
N ARG A 499 1.68 -36.55 -0.78
CA ARG A 499 1.67 -37.67 0.18
C ARG A 499 1.91 -37.20 1.61
N ASN A 500 2.53 -36.03 1.80
CA ASN A 500 2.76 -35.47 3.12
C ASN A 500 2.73 -33.92 3.08
N PRO A 501 1.59 -33.31 3.43
CA PRO A 501 1.41 -31.86 3.38
C PRO A 501 2.35 -31.05 4.29
N CYS A 502 3.03 -31.70 5.24
CA CYS A 502 4.00 -31.05 6.13
C CYS A 502 5.32 -30.74 5.44
N ILE A 503 5.57 -31.31 4.26
CA ILE A 503 6.85 -31.29 3.57
C ILE A 503 6.71 -30.47 2.30
N GLY A 504 7.65 -29.54 2.08
CA GLY A 504 7.66 -28.71 0.88
C GLY A 504 9.06 -28.33 0.42
N VAL A 505 9.16 -27.83 -0.80
CA VAL A 505 10.43 -27.47 -1.43
C VAL A 505 10.27 -26.30 -2.40
N SER A 506 11.34 -25.54 -2.60
CA SER A 506 11.41 -24.49 -3.62
C SER A 506 12.73 -24.67 -4.37
N PRO A 507 12.75 -25.54 -5.40
CA PRO A 507 13.91 -25.70 -6.27
C PRO A 507 14.19 -24.37 -6.99
N ASP A 508 15.45 -24.05 -7.27
CA ASP A 508 15.79 -22.83 -8.03
C ASP A 508 15.27 -22.91 -9.47
N GLY A 509 15.06 -24.12 -10.00
CA GLY A 509 14.35 -24.36 -11.25
C GLY A 509 14.01 -25.83 -11.48
N VAL A 510 13.35 -26.10 -12.61
CA VAL A 510 13.07 -27.44 -13.13
C VAL A 510 13.57 -27.53 -14.56
N CYS A 511 14.36 -28.56 -14.86
CA CYS A 511 14.98 -28.77 -16.17
C CYS A 511 14.40 -29.99 -16.88
N ILE A 512 14.40 -29.93 -18.21
CA ILE A 512 14.33 -31.11 -19.08
C ILE A 512 15.76 -31.40 -19.56
N LEU A 513 16.26 -32.59 -19.28
CA LEU A 513 17.63 -33.01 -19.60
C LEU A 513 17.67 -34.14 -20.61
N GLU A 514 18.55 -34.05 -21.60
CA GLU A 514 19.04 -35.21 -22.35
C GLU A 514 20.24 -35.80 -21.64
N VAL A 515 20.09 -37.01 -21.13
CA VAL A 515 21.15 -37.75 -20.42
C VAL A 515 21.70 -38.82 -21.35
N VAL A 516 23.03 -38.86 -21.50
CA VAL A 516 23.70 -39.86 -22.34
C VAL A 516 23.36 -41.27 -21.83
N GLY A 517 22.87 -42.14 -22.72
CA GLY A 517 22.46 -43.50 -22.38
C GLY A 517 20.99 -43.66 -21.97
N ARG A 518 20.19 -42.59 -22.05
CA ARG A 518 18.72 -42.65 -21.94
C ARG A 518 18.11 -42.27 -23.28
N ASP A 519 17.09 -43.02 -23.71
CA ASP A 519 16.37 -42.75 -24.96
C ASP A 519 15.39 -41.58 -24.83
N GLU A 520 14.91 -41.29 -23.61
CA GLU A 520 13.95 -40.23 -23.33
C GLU A 520 14.55 -39.12 -22.44
N PRO A 521 14.18 -37.85 -22.67
CA PRO A 521 14.54 -36.76 -21.78
C PRO A 521 13.99 -36.96 -20.37
N VAL A 522 14.78 -36.60 -19.36
CA VAL A 522 14.42 -36.74 -17.95
C VAL A 522 14.13 -35.39 -17.31
N LEU A 523 13.24 -35.39 -16.31
CA LEU A 523 12.97 -34.20 -15.50
C LEU A 523 13.92 -34.15 -14.31
N CYS A 524 14.37 -32.94 -13.98
CA CYS A 524 15.38 -32.74 -12.97
C CYS A 524 15.12 -31.46 -12.16
N CYS A 525 15.30 -31.53 -10.83
CA CYS A 525 15.28 -30.35 -9.99
C CYS A 525 16.64 -29.65 -9.99
N LEU A 526 16.64 -28.33 -10.09
CA LEU A 526 17.85 -27.51 -10.08
C LEU A 526 18.06 -26.84 -8.72
N GLU A 527 19.28 -26.97 -8.20
CA GLU A 527 19.77 -26.23 -7.04
C GLU A 527 21.06 -25.48 -7.40
N ILE A 528 21.04 -24.15 -7.27
CA ILE A 528 22.15 -23.26 -7.55
C ILE A 528 22.73 -22.74 -6.23
N LYS A 529 24.03 -22.94 -6.03
CA LYS A 529 24.78 -22.32 -4.93
C LYS A 529 25.84 -21.37 -5.47
N THR A 530 25.58 -20.08 -5.30
CA THR A 530 26.63 -19.06 -5.50
C THR A 530 27.59 -19.08 -4.31
N ARG A 531 28.84 -19.46 -4.59
CA ARG A 531 29.95 -19.46 -3.64
C ARG A 531 30.71 -18.13 -3.73
N THR A 532 31.15 -17.70 -2.57
CA THR A 532 31.80 -16.39 -2.38
C THR A 532 33.02 -16.47 -1.49
N ALA A 533 33.15 -17.52 -0.68
CA ALA A 533 34.35 -17.79 0.10
C ALA A 533 35.36 -18.52 -0.80
N ALA A 534 36.61 -18.04 -0.82
CA ALA A 534 37.68 -18.59 -1.65
C ALA A 534 37.83 -20.10 -1.48
N SER A 535 37.85 -20.60 -0.23
CA SER A 535 37.96 -22.04 0.07
C SER A 535 36.86 -22.88 -0.57
N THR A 536 35.62 -22.39 -0.60
CA THR A 536 34.50 -23.12 -1.23
C THR A 536 34.51 -23.06 -2.77
N ILE A 537 35.17 -22.05 -3.34
CA ILE A 537 35.38 -21.92 -4.78
C ILE A 537 36.52 -22.85 -5.20
N GLU A 538 37.65 -22.80 -4.50
CA GLU A 538 38.82 -23.65 -4.72
C GLU A 538 38.46 -25.14 -4.64
N ALA A 539 37.67 -25.54 -3.63
CA ALA A 539 37.19 -26.92 -3.53
C ALA A 539 36.36 -27.36 -4.75
N ALA A 540 35.50 -26.48 -5.26
CA ALA A 540 34.69 -26.77 -6.45
C ALA A 540 35.53 -26.76 -7.75
N GLU A 541 36.55 -25.91 -7.83
CA GLU A 541 37.51 -25.88 -8.96
C GLU A 541 38.43 -27.11 -8.95
N ALA A 542 38.80 -27.61 -7.78
CA ALA A 542 39.53 -28.88 -7.63
C ALA A 542 38.67 -30.07 -8.08
N ALA A 543 37.42 -30.15 -7.63
CA ALA A 543 36.48 -31.19 -8.08
C ALA A 543 36.25 -31.11 -9.60
N ARG A 544 36.10 -29.91 -10.15
CA ARG A 544 36.01 -29.68 -11.60
C ARG A 544 37.26 -30.18 -12.34
N SER A 545 38.45 -29.95 -11.80
CA SER A 545 39.70 -30.37 -12.45
C SER A 545 39.81 -31.90 -12.53
N ARG A 546 39.23 -32.62 -11.56
CA ARG A 546 39.22 -34.09 -11.53
C ARG A 546 38.11 -34.71 -12.38
N HIS A 547 36.89 -34.17 -12.29
CA HIS A 547 35.69 -34.81 -12.86
C HIS A 547 35.10 -34.07 -14.07
N GLY A 548 35.65 -32.90 -14.41
CA GLY A 548 35.17 -32.06 -15.49
C GLY A 548 34.16 -30.97 -15.04
N LYS A 549 33.83 -30.08 -15.98
CA LYS A 549 32.89 -28.96 -15.76
C LYS A 549 31.45 -29.44 -15.61
N THR A 550 31.06 -30.47 -16.35
CA THR A 550 29.76 -31.13 -16.26
C THR A 550 30.01 -32.60 -16.00
N VAL A 551 29.48 -33.12 -14.89
CA VAL A 551 29.67 -34.51 -14.47
C VAL A 551 28.32 -35.16 -14.19
N ILE A 552 28.21 -36.46 -14.47
CA ILE A 552 27.05 -37.30 -14.14
C ILE A 552 27.51 -38.31 -13.09
N CYS A 553 26.76 -38.44 -11.99
CA CYS A 553 27.05 -39.40 -10.92
C CYS A 553 25.76 -39.96 -10.30
N VAL A 554 25.91 -40.94 -9.42
CA VAL A 554 24.81 -41.54 -8.66
C VAL A 554 24.83 -40.99 -7.23
N PHE A 555 23.66 -40.71 -6.66
CA PHE A 555 23.55 -40.22 -5.30
C PHE A 555 24.26 -41.16 -4.30
N GLY A 556 25.25 -40.61 -3.59
CA GLY A 556 26.00 -41.31 -2.55
C GLY A 556 27.32 -41.92 -3.01
N ASP A 557 27.62 -41.94 -4.31
CA ASP A 557 28.91 -42.41 -4.82
C ASP A 557 30.07 -41.43 -4.49
N ASP A 558 31.30 -41.85 -4.78
CA ASP A 558 32.49 -41.05 -4.46
C ASP A 558 32.52 -39.72 -5.22
N ILE A 559 32.09 -39.71 -6.49
CA ILE A 559 32.05 -38.51 -7.33
C ILE A 559 31.05 -37.49 -6.77
N PHE A 560 29.86 -37.95 -6.39
CA PHE A 560 28.84 -37.15 -5.72
C PHE A 560 29.35 -36.59 -4.40
N ASN A 561 29.97 -37.41 -3.56
CA ASN A 561 30.48 -36.97 -2.27
C ASN A 561 31.60 -35.94 -2.42
N GLU A 562 32.39 -36.02 -3.49
CA GLU A 562 33.45 -35.05 -3.78
C GLU A 562 32.91 -33.74 -4.37
N CYS A 563 31.95 -33.81 -5.30
CA CYS A 563 31.47 -32.65 -6.05
C CYS A 563 30.32 -31.90 -5.34
N VAL A 564 29.53 -32.59 -4.50
CA VAL A 564 28.39 -32.01 -3.77
C VAL A 564 28.71 -31.91 -2.27
N PRO A 565 28.83 -30.69 -1.72
CA PRO A 565 29.15 -30.51 -0.31
C PRO A 565 28.11 -31.14 0.61
N ALA A 566 28.56 -31.74 1.72
CA ALA A 566 27.71 -32.46 2.67
C ALA A 566 26.47 -31.65 3.12
N ALA A 567 26.63 -30.35 3.33
CA ALA A 567 25.55 -29.44 3.71
C ALA A 567 24.44 -29.27 2.65
N ASN A 568 24.66 -29.71 1.41
CA ASN A 568 23.73 -29.56 0.28
C ASN A 568 23.15 -30.89 -0.22
N ARG A 569 23.77 -32.03 0.13
CA ARG A 569 23.34 -33.37 -0.31
C ARG A 569 21.88 -33.66 0.07
N SER A 570 21.51 -33.36 1.31
CA SER A 570 20.14 -33.53 1.80
C SER A 570 19.13 -32.61 1.13
N GLN A 571 19.55 -31.42 0.69
CA GLN A 571 18.66 -30.50 -0.02
C GLN A 571 18.27 -31.05 -1.41
N VAL A 572 19.24 -31.64 -2.13
CA VAL A 572 19.00 -32.29 -3.43
C VAL A 572 18.10 -33.52 -3.26
N MET A 573 18.38 -34.38 -2.28
CA MET A 573 17.54 -35.55 -1.98
C MET A 573 16.11 -35.13 -1.58
N HIS A 574 15.97 -34.09 -0.75
CA HIS A 574 14.66 -33.57 -0.34
C HIS A 574 13.84 -33.05 -1.53
N GLN A 575 14.47 -32.38 -2.50
CA GLN A 575 13.82 -31.97 -3.74
C GLN A 575 13.26 -33.19 -4.49
N ALA A 576 14.09 -34.20 -4.69
CA ALA A 576 13.70 -35.43 -5.39
C ALA A 576 12.59 -36.20 -4.68
N VAL A 577 12.58 -36.25 -3.34
CA VAL A 577 11.48 -36.83 -2.56
C VAL A 577 10.17 -36.10 -2.81
N VAL A 578 10.17 -34.76 -2.83
CA VAL A 578 8.92 -34.00 -3.02
C VAL A 578 8.43 -34.08 -4.46
N THR A 579 9.32 -33.88 -5.44
CA THR A 579 8.95 -33.85 -6.87
C THR A 579 8.81 -35.23 -7.50
N GLN A 580 9.32 -36.28 -6.84
CA GLN A 580 9.40 -37.65 -7.36
C GLN A 580 10.22 -37.75 -8.66
N PHE A 581 11.18 -36.85 -8.85
CA PHE A 581 12.13 -36.94 -9.95
C PHE A 581 13.27 -37.90 -9.60
N ASP A 582 13.75 -38.62 -10.61
CA ASP A 582 14.88 -39.55 -10.50
C ASP A 582 16.23 -38.84 -10.73
N TYR A 583 16.21 -37.55 -11.06
CA TYR A 583 17.40 -36.74 -11.27
C TYR A 583 17.36 -35.43 -10.50
N GLY A 584 18.52 -35.02 -10.01
CA GLY A 584 18.80 -33.71 -9.44
C GLY A 584 20.00 -33.04 -10.13
N MET A 585 20.05 -31.72 -10.15
CA MET A 585 21.16 -30.95 -10.70
C MET A 585 21.67 -29.97 -9.66
N PHE A 586 22.94 -30.09 -9.31
CA PHE A 586 23.62 -29.17 -8.41
C PHE A 586 24.60 -28.30 -9.19
N VAL A 587 24.40 -27.00 -9.14
CA VAL A 587 25.24 -26.02 -9.84
C VAL A 587 26.00 -25.18 -8.83
N THR A 588 27.33 -25.25 -8.90
CA THR A 588 28.19 -24.31 -8.18
C THR A 588 28.50 -23.14 -9.09
N SER A 589 28.14 -21.93 -8.66
CA SER A 589 28.46 -20.69 -9.37
C SER A 589 29.31 -19.75 -8.52
N LYS A 590 29.99 -18.82 -9.17
CA LYS A 590 30.70 -17.70 -8.54
C LYS A 590 30.27 -16.37 -9.18
N VAL A 591 30.44 -15.28 -8.44
CA VAL A 591 30.17 -13.93 -8.96
C VAL A 591 31.32 -13.53 -9.87
N ALA A 592 31.04 -13.23 -11.14
CA ALA A 592 32.00 -12.69 -12.10
C ALA A 592 31.30 -11.56 -12.89
N ASP A 593 31.70 -10.31 -12.64
CA ASP A 593 31.26 -9.09 -13.34
C ASP A 593 29.74 -9.01 -13.63
N GLY A 594 28.91 -9.47 -12.70
CA GLY A 594 27.45 -9.45 -12.82
C GLY A 594 26.84 -10.47 -13.80
N SER A 595 27.65 -11.33 -14.43
CA SER A 595 27.21 -12.30 -15.44
C SER A 595 26.93 -13.70 -14.91
N GLY A 596 27.28 -14.02 -13.66
CA GLY A 596 27.12 -15.35 -13.05
C GLY A 596 27.96 -16.43 -13.72
N SER A 597 29.11 -16.77 -13.15
CA SER A 597 30.01 -17.77 -13.73
C SER A 597 29.73 -19.16 -13.16
N ILE A 598 29.48 -20.14 -14.03
CA ILE A 598 29.32 -21.55 -13.64
C ILE A 598 30.69 -22.17 -13.42
N VAL A 599 30.95 -22.62 -12.19
CA VAL A 599 32.17 -23.35 -11.83
C VAL A 599 32.04 -24.82 -12.24
N GLN A 600 31.01 -25.50 -11.75
CA GLN A 600 30.76 -26.91 -11.99
C GLN A 600 29.25 -27.22 -11.99
N VAL A 601 28.84 -28.17 -12.82
CA VAL A 601 27.49 -28.74 -12.87
C VAL A 601 27.55 -30.24 -12.61
N VAL A 602 26.75 -30.70 -11.65
CA VAL A 602 26.66 -32.11 -11.26
C VAL A 602 25.23 -32.57 -11.53
N ILE A 603 25.07 -33.51 -12.46
CA ILE A 603 23.80 -34.20 -12.73
C ILE A 603 23.81 -35.50 -11.93
N ILE A 604 22.80 -35.68 -11.09
CA ILE A 604 22.80 -36.71 -10.05
C ILE A 604 21.62 -37.62 -10.33
N GLU A 605 21.88 -38.88 -10.67
CA GLU A 605 20.87 -39.92 -10.67
C GLU A 605 20.55 -40.31 -9.22
N ILE A 606 19.26 -40.38 -8.89
CA ILE A 606 18.76 -40.59 -7.54
C ILE A 606 18.03 -41.95 -7.54
N PRO A 607 18.67 -43.01 -7.05
CA PRO A 607 18.05 -44.33 -6.98
C PRO A 607 16.74 -44.28 -6.18
N THR A 608 15.71 -44.97 -6.68
CA THR A 608 14.39 -45.00 -6.03
C THR A 608 14.50 -45.50 -4.58
N ALA A 609 15.31 -46.54 -4.32
CA ALA A 609 15.54 -47.05 -2.97
C ALA A 609 16.10 -45.99 -2.01
N ALA A 610 17.10 -45.20 -2.45
CA ALA A 610 17.67 -44.12 -1.64
C ALA A 610 16.65 -43.00 -1.37
N ARG A 611 15.83 -42.66 -2.37
CA ARG A 611 14.73 -41.69 -2.23
C ARG A 611 13.68 -42.16 -1.23
N GLU A 612 13.26 -43.41 -1.31
CA GLU A 612 12.24 -44.00 -0.42
C GLU A 612 12.74 -44.16 1.02
N GLU A 613 14.00 -44.54 1.21
CA GLU A 613 14.63 -44.59 2.53
C GLU A 613 14.67 -43.18 3.16
N HIS A 614 15.09 -42.17 2.39
CA HIS A 614 15.10 -40.80 2.87
C HIS A 614 13.69 -40.28 3.18
N ALA A 615 12.72 -40.57 2.31
CA ALA A 615 11.32 -40.20 2.51
C ALA A 615 10.75 -40.81 3.79
N SER A 616 11.08 -42.08 4.09
CA SER A 616 10.65 -42.77 5.30
C SER A 616 11.21 -42.11 6.56
N LYS A 617 12.52 -41.84 6.58
CA LYS A 617 13.19 -41.11 7.67
C LYS A 617 12.61 -39.72 7.88
N LEU A 618 12.33 -38.99 6.78
CA LEU A 618 11.77 -37.65 6.83
C LEU A 618 10.34 -37.65 7.38
N CYS A 619 9.48 -38.56 6.91
CA CYS A 619 8.10 -38.70 7.37
C CYS A 619 8.00 -39.08 8.85
N ALA A 620 8.90 -39.93 9.35
CA ALA A 620 8.95 -40.33 10.76
C ALA A 620 9.12 -39.13 11.72
N ILE A 621 9.71 -38.03 11.23
CA ILE A 621 9.94 -36.81 12.01
C ILE A 621 8.90 -35.74 11.68
N ALA A 622 8.61 -35.53 10.39
CA ALA A 622 7.70 -34.48 9.95
C ALA A 622 6.27 -34.68 10.46
N ASN A 623 5.79 -35.94 10.53
CA ASN A 623 4.43 -36.25 10.93
C ASN A 623 4.17 -35.93 12.42
N PRO A 624 4.95 -36.43 13.39
CA PRO A 624 4.78 -36.05 14.79
C PRO A 624 5.00 -34.55 15.05
N LEU A 625 5.94 -33.93 14.32
CA LEU A 625 6.31 -32.53 14.52
C LEU A 625 5.25 -31.55 14.00
N LEU A 626 4.77 -31.74 12.77
CA LEU A 626 3.94 -30.75 12.05
C LEU A 626 2.60 -31.29 11.55
N GLY A 627 2.36 -32.60 11.62
CA GLY A 627 1.14 -33.25 11.10
C GLY A 627 -0.14 -32.64 11.66
N PHE A 628 -0.12 -32.19 12.91
CA PHE A 628 -1.28 -31.54 13.52
C PHE A 628 -1.68 -30.21 12.83
N LEU A 629 -0.75 -29.47 12.22
CA LEU A 629 -1.04 -28.21 11.52
C LEU A 629 -1.77 -28.41 10.19
N HIS A 630 -1.76 -29.64 9.66
CA HIS A 630 -2.28 -29.95 8.31
C HIS A 630 -3.51 -30.86 8.34
N ARG A 631 -4.10 -31.11 9.53
CA ARG A 631 -5.35 -31.86 9.63
C ARG A 631 -6.47 -31.12 8.89
N GLN A 632 -7.28 -31.86 8.16
CA GLN A 632 -8.30 -31.31 7.27
C GLN A 632 -9.30 -30.39 8.00
N ASN A 633 -9.79 -30.81 9.18
CA ASN A 633 -10.70 -30.02 10.00
C ASN A 633 -10.13 -28.65 10.40
N ILE A 634 -8.81 -28.56 10.66
CA ILE A 634 -8.13 -27.30 11.01
C ILE A 634 -8.02 -26.40 9.78
N VAL A 635 -7.62 -26.97 8.63
CA VAL A 635 -7.50 -26.24 7.36
C VAL A 635 -8.87 -25.69 6.93
N GLU A 636 -9.92 -26.50 7.00
CA GLU A 636 -11.29 -26.12 6.69
C GLU A 636 -11.84 -25.08 7.66
N ARG A 637 -11.54 -25.19 8.96
CA ARG A 637 -11.90 -24.18 9.96
C ARG A 637 -11.14 -22.87 9.77
N GLY A 638 -9.86 -22.94 9.36
CA GLY A 638 -9.01 -21.79 9.06
C GLY A 638 -8.35 -21.14 10.28
N PHE A 639 -8.35 -21.80 11.44
CA PHE A 639 -7.63 -21.36 12.63
C PHE A 639 -7.34 -22.51 13.60
N LEU A 640 -6.35 -22.30 14.46
CA LEU A 640 -5.97 -23.20 15.56
C LEU A 640 -6.67 -22.81 16.87
N THR A 641 -7.07 -23.82 17.61
CA THR A 641 -7.60 -23.81 18.98
C THR A 641 -6.57 -24.45 19.92
N ASP A 642 -6.82 -24.36 21.22
CA ASP A 642 -5.91 -24.96 22.19
C ASP A 642 -5.96 -26.48 22.18
N ASP A 643 -7.03 -27.13 21.71
CA ASP A 643 -7.09 -28.60 21.67
C ASP A 643 -6.38 -29.20 20.44
N ASP A 644 -6.01 -28.37 19.45
CA ASP A 644 -5.38 -28.85 18.23
C ASP A 644 -3.89 -29.15 18.37
N CYS A 645 -3.18 -28.41 19.25
CA CYS A 645 -1.75 -28.60 19.41
C CYS A 645 -1.47 -29.70 20.44
N PRO A 646 -0.53 -30.63 20.15
CA PRO A 646 -0.10 -31.66 21.09
C PRO A 646 0.31 -31.11 22.47
N SER A 647 0.30 -31.97 23.50
CA SER A 647 0.68 -31.62 24.87
C SER A 647 2.11 -31.09 25.00
N TRP A 648 3.03 -31.58 24.16
CA TRP A 648 4.42 -31.12 24.14
C TRP A 648 4.58 -29.69 23.58
N VAL A 649 3.59 -29.16 22.86
CA VAL A 649 3.65 -27.78 22.35
C VAL A 649 3.42 -26.80 23.50
N THR A 650 4.45 -26.02 23.83
CA THR A 650 4.41 -25.04 24.92
C THR A 650 3.34 -23.95 24.69
N ALA A 651 2.89 -23.29 25.76
CA ALA A 651 1.91 -22.20 25.68
C ALA A 651 2.38 -21.04 24.78
N THR A 652 3.66 -20.68 24.84
CA THR A 652 4.28 -19.65 23.98
C THR A 652 4.24 -20.06 22.52
N GLN A 653 4.66 -21.29 22.21
CA GLN A 653 4.64 -21.81 20.83
C GLN A 653 3.20 -21.86 20.27
N ARG A 654 2.25 -22.33 21.08
CA ARG A 654 0.82 -22.37 20.76
C ARG A 654 0.29 -20.99 20.39
N THR A 655 0.65 -19.97 21.17
CA THR A 655 0.24 -18.57 20.92
C THR A 655 0.78 -18.05 19.59
N ILE A 656 2.08 -18.26 19.31
CA ILE A 656 2.69 -17.83 18.05
C ILE A 656 2.07 -18.57 16.85
N LEU A 657 1.86 -19.88 16.94
CA LEU A 657 1.24 -20.66 15.87
C LEU A 657 -0.20 -20.19 15.61
N LYS A 658 -1.02 -19.99 16.65
CA LYS A 658 -2.41 -19.50 16.52
C LYS A 658 -2.49 -18.15 15.80
N THR A 659 -1.58 -17.22 16.08
CA THR A 659 -1.56 -15.90 15.45
C THR A 659 -1.11 -15.94 13.99
N ARG A 660 -0.17 -16.84 13.63
CA ARG A 660 0.33 -17.02 12.25
C ARG A 660 -0.62 -17.85 11.37
N ALA A 661 -1.30 -18.83 11.95
CA ALA A 661 -2.16 -19.79 11.26
C ALA A 661 -3.33 -19.15 10.51
N LYS A 662 -3.93 -18.10 11.06
CA LYS A 662 -5.13 -17.46 10.47
C LYS A 662 -4.89 -17.01 9.02
N LEU A 663 -3.78 -16.30 8.78
CA LEU A 663 -3.46 -15.84 7.43
C LEU A 663 -2.96 -16.97 6.54
N TYR A 664 -2.20 -17.91 7.09
CA TYR A 664 -1.74 -19.10 6.37
C TYR A 664 -2.91 -19.87 5.77
N TYR A 665 -3.91 -20.24 6.59
CA TYR A 665 -5.07 -20.97 6.10
C TYR A 665 -5.99 -20.12 5.23
N ALA A 666 -6.12 -18.81 5.50
CA ALA A 666 -6.87 -17.91 4.62
C ALA A 666 -6.26 -17.86 3.20
N HIS A 667 -4.93 -17.80 3.09
CA HIS A 667 -4.25 -17.84 1.80
C HIS A 667 -4.35 -19.22 1.15
N LEU A 668 -4.21 -20.30 1.91
CA LEU A 668 -4.38 -21.66 1.39
C LEU A 668 -5.79 -21.89 0.82
N LYS A 669 -6.83 -21.29 1.44
CA LYS A 669 -8.20 -21.29 0.90
C LYS A 669 -8.33 -20.41 -0.35
N LEU A 670 -7.65 -19.25 -0.38
CA LEU A 670 -7.66 -18.34 -1.54
C LEU A 670 -7.13 -19.01 -2.81
N ILE A 671 -6.09 -19.84 -2.68
CA ILE A 671 -5.49 -20.55 -3.81
C ILE A 671 -6.18 -21.88 -4.11
N ARG A 672 -7.23 -22.28 -3.39
CA ARG A 672 -7.94 -23.54 -3.63
C ARG A 672 -9.16 -23.30 -4.51
N ASP A 673 -9.30 -24.05 -5.60
CA ASP A 673 -10.49 -24.02 -6.44
C ASP A 673 -11.64 -24.87 -5.88
N THR A 674 -12.75 -24.94 -6.63
CA THR A 674 -13.93 -25.74 -6.30
C THR A 674 -13.67 -27.24 -6.28
N ASP A 675 -12.69 -27.71 -7.03
CA ASP A 675 -12.31 -29.13 -7.13
C ASP A 675 -11.23 -29.51 -6.10
N GLY A 676 -10.84 -28.56 -5.24
CA GLY A 676 -9.83 -28.75 -4.21
C GLY A 676 -8.39 -28.66 -4.71
N ARG A 677 -8.16 -28.39 -6.00
CA ARG A 677 -6.83 -28.16 -6.59
C ARG A 677 -6.31 -26.79 -6.20
N LEU A 678 -4.98 -26.67 -6.15
CA LEU A 678 -4.32 -25.41 -5.80
C LEU A 678 -3.87 -24.66 -7.05
N HIS A 679 -4.33 -23.42 -7.17
CA HIS A 679 -3.99 -22.44 -8.20
C HIS A 679 -3.34 -21.22 -7.53
N PRO A 680 -2.00 -21.14 -7.52
CA PRO A 680 -1.32 -20.08 -6.81
C PRO A 680 -1.64 -18.69 -7.38
N THR A 681 -1.57 -17.67 -6.52
CA THR A 681 -1.70 -16.29 -6.97
C THR A 681 -0.44 -15.84 -7.74
N PRO A 682 -0.53 -14.77 -8.56
CA PRO A 682 0.64 -14.01 -8.98
C PRO A 682 1.52 -13.64 -7.77
N PRO A 683 2.85 -13.45 -7.94
CA PRO A 683 3.74 -13.20 -6.81
C PRO A 683 3.29 -11.96 -6.02
N LEU A 684 3.17 -12.09 -4.71
CA LEU A 684 2.68 -11.00 -3.87
C LEU A 684 3.80 -10.11 -3.35
N LEU A 685 3.56 -8.80 -3.38
CA LEU A 685 4.41 -7.82 -2.72
C LEU A 685 4.21 -7.87 -1.21
N LEU A 686 2.96 -7.84 -0.76
CA LEU A 686 2.58 -7.85 0.65
C LEU A 686 1.08 -8.12 0.83
N TYR A 687 0.68 -8.32 2.09
CA TYR A 687 -0.70 -8.34 2.53
C TYR A 687 -1.03 -7.00 3.20
N LYS A 688 -2.17 -6.39 2.86
CA LYS A 688 -2.68 -5.23 3.62
C LYS A 688 -3.95 -5.60 4.32
N HIS A 689 -4.07 -5.22 5.57
CA HIS A 689 -5.35 -5.31 6.25
C HIS A 689 -6.38 -4.39 5.58
N SER A 690 -7.64 -4.81 5.52
CA SER A 690 -8.67 -4.08 4.75
C SER A 690 -8.88 -2.63 5.23
N ALA A 691 -8.82 -2.35 6.53
CA ALA A 691 -8.91 -0.99 7.06
C ALA A 691 -7.73 -0.11 6.58
N GLN A 692 -6.51 -0.64 6.59
CA GLN A 692 -5.31 0.03 6.10
C GLN A 692 -5.40 0.27 4.59
N TYR A 693 -5.88 -0.72 3.83
CA TYR A 693 -6.06 -0.60 2.38
C TYR A 693 -7.09 0.49 2.03
N ARG A 694 -8.26 0.49 2.71
CA ARG A 694 -9.31 1.51 2.52
C ARG A 694 -8.80 2.91 2.86
N TYR A 695 -8.15 3.08 4.00
CA TYR A 695 -7.55 4.35 4.40
C TYR A 695 -6.55 4.87 3.35
N ASN A 696 -5.62 4.01 2.91
CA ASN A 696 -4.63 4.38 1.89
C ASN A 696 -5.25 4.74 0.55
N LYS A 697 -6.36 4.10 0.17
CA LYS A 697 -7.10 4.44 -1.05
C LYS A 697 -7.82 5.78 -0.92
N ALA A 698 -8.24 6.14 0.29
CA ALA A 698 -9.02 7.34 0.54
C ALA A 698 -8.16 8.64 0.57
N LYS A 699 -6.90 8.56 1.00
CA LYS A 699 -6.04 9.73 1.24
C LYS A 699 -5.65 10.60 0.02
N PRO A 700 -5.30 10.07 -1.17
CA PRO A 700 -4.55 10.85 -2.17
C PRO A 700 -5.28 12.03 -2.83
N GLY A 701 -6.59 12.20 -2.60
CA GLY A 701 -7.43 13.15 -3.34
C GLY A 701 -6.96 14.60 -3.24
N LEU A 702 -6.61 15.07 -2.03
CA LEU A 702 -6.15 16.44 -1.81
C LEU A 702 -4.73 16.67 -2.34
N ASP A 703 -3.79 15.76 -2.06
CA ASP A 703 -2.41 15.85 -2.55
C ASP A 703 -2.38 16.03 -4.08
N MET A 704 -3.20 15.25 -4.78
CA MET A 704 -3.36 15.34 -6.23
C MET A 704 -4.03 16.65 -6.66
N ASN A 705 -5.02 17.18 -5.91
CA ASN A 705 -5.61 18.49 -6.20
C ASN A 705 -4.56 19.62 -6.07
N THR A 706 -3.75 19.59 -5.01
CA THR A 706 -2.69 20.59 -4.78
C THR A 706 -1.62 20.51 -5.88
N GLU A 707 -1.19 19.31 -6.26
CA GLU A 707 -0.22 19.10 -7.36
C GLU A 707 -0.76 19.65 -8.68
N ILE A 708 -2.02 19.35 -8.98
CA ILE A 708 -2.72 19.84 -10.16
C ILE A 708 -2.86 21.37 -10.13
N SER A 709 -3.30 21.94 -9.01
CA SER A 709 -3.52 23.39 -8.87
C SER A 709 -2.22 24.18 -9.05
N ALA A 710 -1.08 23.60 -8.63
CA ALA A 710 0.24 24.19 -8.86
C ALA A 710 0.62 24.30 -10.35
N ASN A 711 -0.07 23.59 -11.25
CA ASN A 711 0.11 23.69 -12.70
C ASN A 711 -0.88 24.65 -13.39
N VAL A 712 -1.86 25.18 -12.65
CA VAL A 712 -2.88 26.12 -13.15
C VAL A 712 -2.55 27.54 -12.69
N GLY A 713 -2.18 27.66 -11.41
CA GLY A 713 -1.89 28.94 -10.80
C GLY A 713 -0.59 29.56 -11.31
N CYS A 714 -0.50 30.88 -11.21
CA CYS A 714 0.71 31.61 -11.55
C CYS A 714 1.24 32.37 -10.33
N ALA A 715 2.57 32.47 -10.19
CA ALA A 715 3.19 33.05 -9.00
C ALA A 715 2.69 34.50 -8.78
N ALA A 716 2.03 34.74 -7.64
CA ALA A 716 1.47 36.04 -7.30
C ALA A 716 2.37 36.79 -6.32
N ARG A 717 2.77 38.02 -6.68
CA ARG A 717 3.48 38.97 -5.81
C ARG A 717 2.50 39.82 -4.99
N CYS A 718 1.50 39.18 -4.36
CA CYS A 718 0.51 39.84 -3.51
C CYS A 718 0.64 39.43 -2.04
N GLY A 719 -0.14 40.07 -1.16
CA GLY A 719 -0.29 39.68 0.24
C GLY A 719 -0.85 38.27 0.39
N PHE A 720 -0.79 37.71 1.60
CA PHE A 720 -1.24 36.35 1.86
C PHE A 720 -2.72 36.15 1.54
N GLU A 721 -3.57 37.11 1.90
CA GLU A 721 -5.01 37.08 1.62
C GLU A 721 -5.28 36.82 0.14
N GLY A 722 -4.69 37.64 -0.75
CA GLY A 722 -4.84 37.47 -2.19
C GLY A 722 -4.31 36.12 -2.70
N LYS A 723 -3.19 35.63 -2.15
CA LYS A 723 -2.67 34.29 -2.50
C LYS A 723 -3.66 33.18 -2.12
N TYR A 724 -4.30 33.30 -0.96
CA TYR A 724 -5.27 32.32 -0.50
C TYR A 724 -6.54 32.34 -1.36
N VAL A 725 -7.05 33.53 -1.71
CA VAL A 725 -8.13 33.70 -2.69
C VAL A 725 -7.78 33.04 -4.02
N PHE A 726 -6.59 33.29 -4.57
CA PHE A 726 -6.16 32.67 -5.82
C PHE A 726 -6.08 31.15 -5.72
N ARG A 727 -5.61 30.60 -4.59
CA ARG A 727 -5.58 29.15 -4.39
C ARG A 727 -6.98 28.53 -4.43
N MET A 728 -7.99 29.18 -3.86
CA MET A 728 -9.38 28.73 -3.91
C MET A 728 -9.94 28.79 -5.33
N LEU A 729 -9.68 29.87 -6.06
CA LEU A 729 -10.07 30.02 -7.46
C LEU A 729 -9.39 28.99 -8.38
N ASP A 730 -8.11 28.71 -8.16
CA ASP A 730 -7.37 27.66 -8.87
C ASP A 730 -7.98 26.28 -8.56
N ALA A 731 -8.45 26.03 -7.34
CA ALA A 731 -9.16 24.79 -7.00
C ALA A 731 -10.48 24.64 -7.78
N VAL A 732 -11.26 25.71 -7.93
CA VAL A 732 -12.49 25.70 -8.72
C VAL A 732 -12.19 25.49 -10.21
N MET A 733 -11.13 26.08 -10.74
CA MET A 733 -10.70 25.81 -12.12
C MET A 733 -10.36 24.33 -12.33
N VAL A 734 -9.74 23.69 -11.34
CA VAL A 734 -9.48 22.24 -11.35
C VAL A 734 -10.77 21.44 -11.29
N ASN A 735 -11.75 21.86 -10.48
CA ASN A 735 -13.08 21.24 -10.44
C ASN A 735 -13.76 21.31 -11.79
N THR A 736 -13.74 22.47 -12.45
CA THR A 736 -14.26 22.69 -13.80
C THR A 736 -13.64 21.73 -14.79
N TRP A 737 -12.30 21.64 -14.81
CA TRP A 737 -11.61 20.72 -15.71
C TRP A 737 -12.00 19.26 -15.48
N ARG A 738 -12.07 18.83 -14.20
CA ARG A 738 -12.51 17.47 -13.85
C ARG A 738 -13.96 17.20 -14.24
N ALA A 739 -14.85 18.16 -14.06
CA ALA A 739 -16.26 18.04 -14.45
C ALA A 739 -16.40 17.97 -15.97
N TYR A 740 -15.69 18.83 -16.70
CA TYR A 740 -15.69 18.81 -18.16
C TYR A 740 -15.11 17.50 -18.72
N GLN A 741 -14.00 17.00 -18.16
CA GLN A 741 -13.43 15.70 -18.49
C GLN A 741 -14.41 14.55 -18.20
N ALA A 742 -15.18 14.63 -17.10
CA ALA A 742 -16.22 13.66 -16.78
C ALA A 742 -17.28 13.58 -17.89
N VAL A 743 -17.75 14.74 -18.37
CA VAL A 743 -18.80 14.83 -19.40
C VAL A 743 -18.29 14.42 -20.78
N THR A 744 -17.12 14.91 -21.18
CA THR A 744 -16.68 14.86 -22.59
C THR A 744 -15.81 13.66 -22.93
N ASP A 745 -15.21 13.01 -21.93
CA ASP A 745 -14.27 11.92 -22.17
C ASP A 745 -14.64 10.67 -21.39
N ILE A 746 -14.80 10.80 -20.06
CA ILE A 746 -14.96 9.62 -19.20
C ILE A 746 -16.34 8.98 -19.32
N ALA A 747 -17.43 9.74 -19.19
CA ALA A 747 -18.77 9.18 -19.31
C ALA A 747 -19.03 8.55 -20.70
N PRO A 748 -18.65 9.19 -21.82
CA PRO A 748 -18.73 8.57 -23.15
C PRO A 748 -17.91 7.27 -23.25
N TRP A 749 -16.67 7.27 -22.76
CA TRP A 749 -15.82 6.07 -22.77
C TRP A 749 -16.39 4.93 -21.91
N LEU A 750 -16.95 5.24 -20.74
CA LEU A 750 -17.60 4.23 -19.90
C LEU A 750 -18.80 3.60 -20.60
N ALA A 751 -19.55 4.38 -21.38
CA ALA A 751 -20.68 3.89 -22.16
C ALA A 751 -20.27 2.96 -23.32
N THR A 752 -19.00 2.96 -23.76
CA THR A 752 -18.50 2.03 -24.79
C THR A 752 -18.01 0.69 -24.25
N LEU A 753 -18.02 0.49 -22.93
CA LEU A 753 -17.48 -0.71 -22.31
C LEU A 753 -18.59 -1.69 -21.91
N ASP A 754 -18.41 -2.96 -22.24
CA ASP A 754 -19.32 -4.03 -21.83
C ASP A 754 -19.26 -4.34 -20.32
N SER A 755 -18.24 -3.82 -19.62
CA SER A 755 -18.05 -4.03 -18.18
C SER A 755 -17.34 -2.86 -17.51
N THR A 756 -17.47 -2.76 -16.19
CA THR A 756 -16.80 -1.69 -15.41
C THR A 756 -15.28 -1.84 -15.52
N PRO A 757 -14.55 -0.81 -16.00
CA PRO A 757 -13.11 -0.90 -16.16
C PRO A 757 -12.38 -0.96 -14.83
N SER A 758 -11.23 -1.63 -14.82
CA SER A 758 -10.29 -1.57 -13.70
C SER A 758 -9.75 -0.15 -13.48
N LEU A 759 -9.31 0.14 -12.26
CA LEU A 759 -8.65 1.42 -11.95
C LEU A 759 -7.42 1.68 -12.82
N LYS A 760 -6.70 0.62 -13.23
CA LYS A 760 -5.56 0.72 -14.14
C LYS A 760 -5.99 1.16 -15.54
N GLN A 761 -7.06 0.58 -16.08
CA GLN A 761 -7.62 0.97 -17.38
C GLN A 761 -8.09 2.42 -17.36
N LEU A 762 -8.83 2.84 -16.33
CA LEU A 762 -9.30 4.22 -16.18
C LEU A 762 -8.12 5.21 -16.05
N ARG A 763 -7.10 4.89 -15.26
CA ARG A 763 -5.87 5.72 -15.18
C ARG A 763 -5.16 5.80 -16.51
N ASN A 764 -4.98 4.69 -17.21
CA ASN A 764 -4.35 4.67 -18.53
C ASN A 764 -5.13 5.52 -19.54
N HIS A 765 -6.45 5.48 -19.50
CA HIS A 765 -7.31 6.35 -20.33
C HIS A 765 -7.08 7.83 -20.00
N LEU A 766 -7.10 8.19 -18.71
CA LEU A 766 -6.82 9.55 -18.23
C LEU A 766 -5.42 10.03 -18.62
N TYR A 767 -4.39 9.18 -18.58
CA TYR A 767 -3.02 9.55 -18.93
C TYR A 767 -2.81 9.70 -20.44
N ARG A 768 -3.48 8.89 -21.27
CA ARG A 768 -3.34 8.95 -22.74
C ARG A 768 -3.84 10.27 -23.33
N LYS A 769 -4.80 10.93 -22.68
CA LYS A 769 -5.44 12.15 -23.19
C LYS A 769 -4.83 13.46 -22.70
N GLY A 770 -3.66 13.41 -22.05
CA GLY A 770 -2.85 14.59 -21.77
C GLY A 770 -3.15 15.28 -20.43
N SER A 771 -2.16 16.05 -19.98
CA SER A 771 -2.19 16.86 -18.75
C SER A 771 -3.11 18.08 -18.88
N ILE A 772 -3.45 18.71 -17.76
CA ILE A 772 -4.16 20.01 -17.69
C ILE A 772 -3.53 21.11 -18.54
N ARG A 773 -2.21 21.02 -18.78
CA ARG A 773 -1.42 22.10 -19.39
C ARG A 773 -1.73 22.41 -20.82
#